data_AF-A0A2V2AQU4-F1
#
_entry.id   AF-A0A2V2AQU4-F1
#
_cell.length_a   1.000
_cell.length_b   1.000
_cell.length_c   1.000
_cell.angle_alpha   90.00
_cell.angle_beta   90.00
_cell.angle_gamma   90.00
#
_symmetry.space_group_name_H-M   'P 1'
#
loop_
_entity.id
_entity.type
_entity.pdbx_description
1 polymer ?
#
loop_
_entity_poly.entity_id
_entity_poly.type
_entity_poly.pdbx_seq_one_letter_code
_entity_poly.pdbx_strand_id
1 'polypeptide(L)'
;MNAHADKQLPNRSASKDAPDAPDTPGTPLAAAVSVSPAYAESRLARALGTSVLHEDAATRERARSRARKWRQVLSGIDSGSLTVGSRTPVAGLPAWVTPEVVTGGFATGSAAAGGPLLPYEEDAARSAGVPATRAELFAHFLTEDGLGRLWSLLDSGSYEVRVPEEAALATVAWLVRAGDFEAAAELVTVLRPFADRLRFLPRPTGRPRPAAGAVHRRTVGDAAASLARRRPNAAVETQREALTVWAPFEDALLTHRLEAASGTPGPHWHADGAALLARYGSLAAQHTRCTKHRNPKSNAAVLRRALEEELAGRALAPRLAGLLRVAVASMVTKRGTPGSGRHTHLRRVQAEQAALPSHHALAALVLRRISRLDPAGGTTDVDTPLAPVGGGESVESGLPVGTAVPPSIGNCVRVALSAPLEELVARGVVPSAEVLAELVPQLVAAVTAEQYADEPLRDLMAGTYRAFRNRRSLLLLDLAHQVRIEELPWLRAVSAHRDAAAGAQEQAEEALRRLGELAVSAFPATVLPNPLVRELSHLGRQAELGTPFVEELAADIFMGTFTPKFLVAARIAADLLEGSLYERYYDIDFARLRRMAVAQAVDSAGRGRPARTAEEFATLCTERAGTDGRDRRPAVNGKVIEQAQILTTHNLATLAARVGIAPAGGWAAPARDCFDVVCRLVNRTAGRPTLSTVKDTAYAWRQMLFHLSLCEDAERAAVLEWIEADIVRQPQLVRARLAPALAGLRLVAAGGSFAADGTAEHGRARRLLGWSTDGHWMRADRTSTQPPG
;
A
#
# COMPACT_ATOMS: atom_id res chain seq x y z
N MET A 1 25.78 72.37 -4.71
CA MET A 1 26.98 71.86 -5.40
C MET A 1 26.63 70.54 -6.06
N ASN A 2 26.34 70.39 -7.35
CA ASN A 2 26.12 71.28 -8.51
C ASN A 2 24.98 70.60 -9.30
N ALA A 3 23.84 71.27 -9.49
CA ALA A 3 23.53 72.11 -10.67
C ALA A 3 23.40 71.25 -11.95
N HIS A 4 22.18 70.96 -12.39
CA HIS A 4 21.40 71.73 -13.37
C HIS A 4 21.53 71.14 -14.78
N ALA A 5 20.42 70.77 -15.41
CA ALA A 5 19.80 71.59 -16.46
C ALA A 5 18.75 70.78 -17.25
N ASP A 6 17.50 71.17 -17.06
CA ASP A 6 16.56 71.59 -18.10
C ASP A 6 16.82 71.22 -19.57
N LYS A 7 15.79 70.66 -20.22
CA LYS A 7 15.17 71.27 -21.43
C LYS A 7 13.89 70.54 -21.90
N GLN A 8 12.76 71.19 -21.62
CA GLN A 8 11.70 71.62 -22.56
C GLN A 8 11.27 70.68 -23.73
N LEU A 9 10.02 70.16 -23.61
CA LEU A 9 8.80 70.42 -24.43
C LEU A 9 8.94 70.52 -25.99
N PRO A 10 7.93 70.11 -26.83
CA PRO A 10 6.53 70.56 -26.64
C PRO A 10 5.34 69.73 -27.24
N ASN A 11 4.15 70.15 -26.81
CA ASN A 11 2.87 70.37 -27.55
C ASN A 11 2.04 69.19 -28.11
N ARG A 12 0.81 69.04 -27.60
CA ARG A 12 -0.52 69.51 -28.12
C ARG A 12 -1.07 68.55 -29.20
N SER A 13 -2.31 68.10 -29.21
CA SER A 13 -3.60 68.60 -28.69
C SER A 13 -4.63 67.45 -28.78
N ALA A 14 -5.38 67.17 -27.71
CA ALA A 14 -6.80 67.52 -27.51
C ALA A 14 -7.85 66.67 -28.27
N SER A 15 -8.70 65.97 -27.50
CA SER A 15 -10.15 65.70 -27.74
C SER A 15 -10.59 64.60 -26.75
N LYS A 16 -11.24 64.92 -25.62
CA LYS A 16 -12.71 64.89 -25.41
C LYS A 16 -13.38 63.54 -25.68
N ASP A 17 -13.78 62.86 -24.60
CA ASP A 17 -15.15 62.40 -24.27
C ASP A 17 -15.22 61.00 -23.62
N ALA A 18 -16.15 60.89 -22.66
CA ALA A 18 -16.81 59.69 -22.10
C ALA A 18 -16.29 59.11 -20.74
N PRO A 19 -17.20 58.57 -19.90
CA PRO A 19 -17.26 58.86 -18.46
C PRO A 19 -16.74 57.74 -17.55
N ASP A 20 -16.55 58.13 -16.27
CA ASP A 20 -16.19 57.31 -15.11
C ASP A 20 -16.89 55.95 -15.05
N ALA A 21 -16.08 54.89 -15.01
CA ALA A 21 -16.46 53.57 -14.52
C ALA A 21 -15.83 53.37 -13.13
N PRO A 22 -16.57 52.82 -12.14
CA PRO A 22 -16.11 52.80 -10.76
C PRO A 22 -14.98 51.78 -10.57
N ASP A 23 -13.95 52.24 -9.86
CA ASP A 23 -12.87 51.45 -9.28
C ASP A 23 -13.44 50.31 -8.42
N THR A 24 -13.56 49.11 -8.99
CA THR A 24 -13.66 47.88 -8.20
C THR A 24 -12.25 47.48 -7.75
N PRO A 25 -11.96 47.44 -6.44
CA PRO A 25 -10.65 47.00 -5.96
C PRO A 25 -10.44 45.55 -6.36
N GLY A 26 -9.39 45.32 -7.17
CA GLY A 26 -8.98 44.00 -7.60
C GLY A 26 -8.77 43.09 -6.40
N THR A 27 -9.56 42.02 -6.33
CA THR A 27 -9.33 40.87 -5.46
C THR A 27 -7.87 40.43 -5.65
N PRO A 28 -7.03 40.34 -4.60
CA PRO A 28 -5.66 39.90 -4.77
C PRO A 28 -5.67 38.45 -5.29
N LEU A 29 -5.16 38.26 -6.51
CA LEU A 29 -4.83 36.94 -7.05
C LEU A 29 -3.94 36.24 -6.02
N ALA A 30 -4.45 35.18 -5.40
CA ALA A 30 -3.69 34.33 -4.52
C ALA A 30 -2.41 33.90 -5.24
N ALA A 31 -1.25 34.19 -4.66
CA ALA A 31 0.04 33.78 -5.20
C ALA A 31 0.03 32.27 -5.43
N ALA A 32 0.29 31.85 -6.68
CA ALA A 32 0.35 30.44 -7.06
C ALA A 32 1.38 29.73 -6.18
N VAL A 33 0.94 28.73 -5.42
CA VAL A 33 1.80 27.95 -4.54
C VAL A 33 2.71 27.08 -5.41
N SER A 34 4.01 27.33 -5.40
CA SER A 34 4.99 26.52 -6.13
C SER A 34 5.58 25.42 -5.24
N VAL A 35 5.72 24.21 -5.79
CA VAL A 35 6.35 23.09 -5.08
C VAL A 35 7.86 23.31 -5.02
N SER A 36 8.44 23.28 -3.82
CA SER A 36 9.89 23.36 -3.65
C SER A 36 10.62 22.15 -4.29
N PRO A 37 11.69 22.37 -5.09
CA PRO A 37 12.51 21.29 -5.67
C PRO A 37 13.20 20.39 -4.62
N ALA A 38 13.31 20.84 -3.37
CA ALA A 38 14.04 20.17 -2.29
C ALA A 38 13.60 18.71 -2.05
N TYR A 39 12.31 18.40 -2.24
CA TYR A 39 11.84 17.02 -2.14
C TYR A 39 12.45 16.12 -3.23
N ALA A 40 12.42 16.58 -4.49
CA ALA A 40 12.95 15.84 -5.62
C ALA A 40 14.47 15.65 -5.51
N GLU A 41 15.20 16.69 -5.05
CA GLU A 41 16.64 16.63 -4.77
C GLU A 41 16.98 15.61 -3.68
N SER A 42 16.26 15.63 -2.56
CA SER A 42 16.44 14.66 -1.47
C SER A 42 16.21 13.22 -1.94
N ARG A 43 15.17 13.00 -2.77
CA ARG A 43 14.88 11.68 -3.35
C ARG A 43 15.96 11.21 -4.32
N LEU A 44 16.51 12.11 -5.13
CA LEU A 44 17.65 11.81 -6.00
C LEU A 44 18.88 11.41 -5.17
N ALA A 45 19.25 12.20 -4.16
CA ALA A 45 20.40 11.93 -3.30
C ALA A 45 20.29 10.54 -2.64
N ARG A 46 19.11 10.19 -2.10
CA ARG A 46 18.85 8.87 -1.53
C ARG A 46 18.97 7.74 -2.55
N ALA A 47 18.47 7.94 -3.78
CA ALA A 47 18.57 6.95 -4.84
C ALA A 47 20.01 6.71 -5.28
N LEU A 48 20.84 7.77 -5.36
CA LEU A 48 22.27 7.68 -5.66
C LEU A 48 23.05 6.99 -4.53
N GLY A 49 22.77 7.32 -3.26
CA GLY A 49 23.39 6.61 -2.14
C GLY A 49 23.11 5.10 -2.17
N THR A 50 21.86 4.72 -2.48
CA THR A 50 21.47 3.31 -2.61
C THR A 50 22.13 2.62 -3.81
N SER A 51 22.30 3.32 -4.94
CA SER A 51 22.88 2.71 -6.15
C SER A 51 24.37 2.40 -6.03
N VAL A 52 25.06 3.06 -5.10
CA VAL A 52 26.48 2.85 -4.82
C VAL A 52 26.68 1.86 -3.66
N LEU A 53 25.95 2.05 -2.56
CA LEU A 53 26.28 1.40 -1.28
C LEU A 53 25.56 0.07 -1.03
N HIS A 54 24.51 -0.27 -1.80
CA HIS A 54 23.71 -1.46 -1.51
C HIS A 54 24.41 -2.76 -1.97
N GLU A 55 24.41 -3.80 -1.12
CA GLU A 55 25.12 -5.07 -1.37
C GLU A 55 24.53 -5.86 -2.56
N ASP A 56 23.20 -5.88 -2.72
CA ASP A 56 22.52 -6.55 -3.83
C ASP A 56 22.56 -5.75 -5.16
N ALA A 57 23.05 -6.39 -6.22
CA ALA A 57 23.18 -5.83 -7.56
C ALA A 57 21.84 -5.44 -8.19
N ALA A 58 20.80 -6.24 -8.02
CA ALA A 58 19.47 -5.94 -8.57
C ALA A 58 18.87 -4.70 -7.89
N THR A 59 19.11 -4.54 -6.59
CA THR A 59 18.69 -3.34 -5.85
C THR A 59 19.49 -2.10 -6.24
N ARG A 60 20.80 -2.23 -6.51
CA ARG A 60 21.61 -1.13 -7.10
C ARG A 60 21.04 -0.70 -8.44
N GLU A 61 20.70 -1.63 -9.33
CA GLU A 61 20.18 -1.29 -10.65
C GLU A 61 18.81 -0.60 -10.59
N ARG A 62 17.90 -1.10 -9.74
CA ARG A 62 16.63 -0.41 -9.46
C ARG A 62 16.84 0.99 -8.91
N ALA A 63 17.86 1.19 -8.07
CA ALA A 63 18.22 2.52 -7.55
C ALA A 63 18.77 3.46 -8.62
N ARG A 64 19.61 2.96 -9.55
CA ARG A 64 20.07 3.74 -10.72
C ARG A 64 18.92 4.16 -11.62
N SER A 65 17.98 3.26 -11.89
CA SER A 65 16.75 3.59 -12.64
C SER A 65 15.96 4.70 -11.94
N ARG A 66 15.74 4.61 -10.62
CA ARG A 66 15.07 5.68 -9.85
C ARG A 66 15.84 7.00 -9.90
N ALA A 67 17.17 6.97 -9.79
CA ALA A 67 18.00 8.17 -9.88
C ALA A 67 17.89 8.85 -11.25
N ARG A 68 17.87 8.07 -12.34
CA ARG A 68 17.62 8.60 -13.70
C ARG A 68 16.28 9.33 -13.78
N LYS A 69 15.21 8.74 -13.27
CA LYS A 69 13.87 9.36 -13.27
C LYS A 69 13.83 10.67 -12.46
N TRP A 70 14.44 10.70 -11.28
CA TRP A 70 14.50 11.94 -10.49
C TRP A 70 15.34 13.04 -11.15
N ARG A 71 16.41 12.69 -11.88
CA ARG A 71 17.13 13.67 -12.72
C ARG A 71 16.25 14.23 -13.84
N GLN A 72 15.44 13.39 -14.50
CA GLN A 72 14.50 13.85 -15.51
C GLN A 72 13.47 14.82 -14.93
N VAL A 73 12.93 14.53 -13.74
CA VAL A 73 12.03 15.45 -13.03
C VAL A 73 12.70 16.81 -12.80
N LEU A 74 13.90 16.84 -12.23
CA LEU A 74 14.61 18.09 -11.93
C LEU A 74 14.96 18.88 -13.20
N SER A 75 15.48 18.21 -14.23
CA SER A 75 15.80 18.83 -15.51
C SER A 75 14.54 19.35 -16.23
N GLY A 76 13.43 18.65 -16.10
CA GLY A 76 12.16 19.07 -16.68
C GLY A 76 11.58 20.31 -15.99
N ILE A 77 11.74 20.41 -14.66
CA ILE A 77 11.37 21.62 -13.90
C ILE A 77 12.25 22.80 -14.32
N ASP A 78 13.57 22.59 -14.38
CA ASP A 78 14.55 23.63 -14.74
C ASP A 78 14.36 24.16 -16.17
N SER A 79 14.06 23.27 -17.12
CA SER A 79 13.79 23.63 -18.52
C SER A 79 12.39 24.21 -18.77
N GLY A 80 11.50 24.21 -17.77
CA GLY A 80 10.10 24.61 -17.93
C GLY A 80 9.23 23.62 -18.73
N SER A 81 9.77 22.47 -19.12
CA SER A 81 9.01 21.41 -19.81
C SER A 81 8.06 20.65 -18.86
N LEU A 82 8.26 20.80 -17.55
CA LEU A 82 7.38 20.29 -16.50
C LEU A 82 6.75 21.39 -15.65
N THR A 83 5.42 21.33 -15.48
CA THR A 83 4.68 22.19 -14.56
C THR A 83 4.08 21.34 -13.44
N VAL A 84 4.79 21.25 -12.31
CA VAL A 84 4.33 20.48 -11.13
C VAL A 84 3.08 21.13 -10.52
N GLY A 85 2.12 20.33 -10.09
CA GLY A 85 0.84 20.81 -9.56
C GLY A 85 -0.25 21.00 -10.62
N SER A 86 0.10 20.87 -11.91
CA SER A 86 -0.83 21.02 -13.04
C SER A 86 -1.48 19.70 -13.45
N ARG A 87 -2.70 19.81 -14.01
CA ARG A 87 -3.42 18.70 -14.66
C ARG A 87 -2.73 18.21 -15.94
N THR A 88 -2.00 19.07 -16.63
CA THR A 88 -1.18 18.77 -17.82
C THR A 88 0.28 19.08 -17.50
N PRO A 89 0.95 18.24 -16.70
CA PRO A 89 2.25 18.58 -16.13
C PRO A 89 3.40 18.47 -17.14
N VAL A 90 3.18 17.93 -18.34
CA VAL A 90 4.20 17.74 -19.37
C VAL A 90 3.85 18.56 -20.61
N ALA A 91 4.75 19.43 -21.05
CA ALA A 91 4.55 20.24 -22.24
C ALA A 91 4.33 19.36 -23.49
N GLY A 92 3.35 19.74 -24.32
CA GLY A 92 3.03 19.05 -25.57
C GLY A 92 2.29 17.72 -25.42
N LEU A 93 1.97 17.27 -24.21
CA LEU A 93 1.10 16.11 -23.99
C LEU A 93 -0.29 16.58 -23.54
N PRO A 94 -1.38 16.13 -24.21
CA PRO A 94 -2.73 16.47 -23.81
C PRO A 94 -3.11 15.75 -22.51
N ALA A 95 -4.14 16.25 -21.82
CA ALA A 95 -4.55 15.74 -20.51
C ALA A 95 -4.93 14.25 -20.48
N TRP A 96 -5.33 13.67 -21.62
CA TRP A 96 -5.70 12.25 -21.72
C TRP A 96 -4.50 11.31 -21.80
N VAL A 97 -3.30 11.81 -22.14
CA VAL A 97 -2.08 11.00 -22.16
C VAL A 97 -1.65 10.73 -20.73
N THR A 98 -1.39 9.45 -20.44
CA THR A 98 -0.90 8.97 -19.16
C THR A 98 0.58 9.32 -19.01
N PRO A 99 0.94 10.24 -18.10
CA PRO A 99 2.36 10.52 -17.84
C PRO A 99 3.01 9.37 -17.06
N GLU A 100 4.30 9.18 -17.24
CA GLU A 100 5.10 8.40 -16.31
C GLU A 100 5.34 9.22 -15.03
N VAL A 101 4.98 8.64 -13.88
CA VAL A 101 4.98 9.33 -12.58
C VAL A 101 5.83 8.59 -11.55
N VAL A 102 6.68 9.32 -10.83
CA VAL A 102 7.46 8.80 -9.69
C VAL A 102 6.76 9.02 -8.36
N THR A 103 7.31 8.44 -7.29
CA THR A 103 6.77 8.58 -5.93
C THR A 103 6.60 10.05 -5.54
N GLY A 104 5.45 10.39 -4.95
CA GLY A 104 5.09 11.77 -4.63
C GLY A 104 4.31 12.50 -5.73
N GLY A 105 3.99 11.82 -6.84
CA GLY A 105 3.10 12.37 -7.87
C GLY A 105 3.79 13.26 -8.93
N PHE A 106 5.12 13.21 -9.01
CA PHE A 106 5.90 13.99 -9.98
C PHE A 106 5.97 13.27 -11.33
N ALA A 107 5.59 13.94 -12.42
CA ALA A 107 5.76 13.45 -13.78
C ALA A 107 7.24 13.50 -14.19
N THR A 108 7.71 12.50 -14.95
CA THR A 108 9.11 12.45 -15.45
C THR A 108 9.32 13.21 -16.77
N GLY A 109 8.24 13.65 -17.42
CA GLY A 109 8.26 14.24 -18.77
C GLY A 109 8.04 13.24 -19.90
N SER A 110 7.95 11.95 -19.59
CA SER A 110 7.64 10.89 -20.56
C SER A 110 6.19 10.42 -20.44
N ALA A 111 5.62 9.91 -21.54
CA ALA A 111 4.35 9.19 -21.52
C ALA A 111 4.55 7.71 -21.13
N ALA A 112 3.65 7.13 -20.35
CA ALA A 112 3.69 5.71 -19.98
C ALA A 112 3.47 4.79 -21.20
N ALA A 113 2.71 5.27 -22.19
CA ALA A 113 2.54 4.65 -23.49
C ALA A 113 3.70 4.90 -24.47
N GLY A 114 4.76 5.64 -24.06
CA GLY A 114 5.93 5.90 -24.90
C GLY A 114 7.09 4.91 -24.70
N GLY A 115 8.29 5.32 -25.14
CA GLY A 115 9.54 4.55 -24.99
C GLY A 115 9.90 3.69 -26.23
N PRO A 116 10.87 2.77 -26.14
CA PRO A 116 11.19 1.84 -27.22
C PRO A 116 10.00 0.94 -27.60
N LEU A 117 10.05 0.33 -28.79
CA LEU A 117 9.10 -0.72 -29.16
C LEU A 117 9.22 -1.90 -28.20
N LEU A 118 8.07 -2.51 -27.90
CA LEU A 118 7.99 -3.73 -27.12
C LEU A 118 8.00 -4.96 -28.05
N PRO A 119 8.41 -6.15 -27.57
CA PRO A 119 8.54 -7.34 -28.42
C PRO A 119 7.29 -7.67 -29.25
N TYR A 120 6.10 -7.49 -28.68
CA TYR A 120 4.85 -7.73 -29.41
C TYR A 120 4.58 -6.71 -30.52
N GLU A 121 5.07 -5.48 -30.39
CA GLU A 121 4.97 -4.46 -31.45
C GLU A 121 5.94 -4.80 -32.60
N GLU A 122 7.14 -5.28 -32.26
CA GLU A 122 8.12 -5.75 -33.26
C GLU A 122 7.60 -6.97 -34.02
N ASP A 123 6.98 -7.93 -33.31
CA ASP A 123 6.36 -9.10 -33.93
C ASP A 123 5.14 -8.71 -34.79
N ALA A 124 4.36 -7.72 -34.36
CA ALA A 124 3.26 -7.17 -35.17
C ALA A 124 3.78 -6.52 -36.46
N ALA A 125 4.86 -5.73 -36.39
CA ALA A 125 5.45 -5.09 -37.57
C ALA A 125 6.00 -6.13 -38.55
N ARG A 126 6.69 -7.15 -38.02
CA ARG A 126 7.19 -8.27 -38.82
C ARG A 126 6.06 -9.03 -39.51
N SER A 127 4.97 -9.29 -38.79
CA SER A 127 3.79 -10.00 -39.31
C SER A 127 3.00 -9.19 -40.34
N ALA A 128 3.05 -7.86 -40.25
CA ALA A 128 2.42 -6.93 -41.16
C ALA A 128 3.28 -6.59 -42.40
N GLY A 129 4.56 -6.96 -42.39
CA GLY A 129 5.50 -6.63 -43.46
C GLY A 129 5.85 -5.13 -43.55
N VAL A 130 5.68 -4.38 -42.45
CA VAL A 130 5.95 -2.94 -42.38
C VAL A 130 7.21 -2.65 -41.54
N PRO A 131 7.86 -1.49 -41.71
CA PRO A 131 8.97 -1.10 -40.85
C PRO A 131 8.57 -1.10 -39.38
N ALA A 132 9.46 -1.57 -38.50
CA ALA A 132 9.25 -1.58 -37.05
C ALA A 132 9.34 -0.17 -36.47
N THR A 133 8.32 0.65 -36.77
CA THR A 133 8.10 1.97 -36.21
C THR A 133 6.62 2.11 -35.83
N ARG A 134 6.32 2.94 -34.82
CA ARG A 134 4.93 3.10 -34.38
C ARG A 134 4.03 3.78 -35.41
N ALA A 135 4.58 4.72 -36.19
CA ALA A 135 3.82 5.40 -37.23
C ALA A 135 3.35 4.42 -38.32
N GLU A 136 4.24 3.54 -38.78
CA GLU A 136 3.92 2.52 -39.79
C GLU A 136 2.95 1.46 -39.25
N LEU A 137 3.14 1.02 -38.01
CA LEU A 137 2.18 0.14 -37.33
C LEU A 137 0.80 0.80 -37.22
N PHE A 138 0.74 2.05 -36.75
CA PHE A 138 -0.51 2.79 -36.64
C PHE A 138 -1.24 2.87 -37.99
N ALA A 139 -0.52 3.21 -39.07
CA ALA A 139 -1.09 3.28 -40.41
C ALA A 139 -1.59 1.90 -40.90
N HIS A 140 -0.81 0.83 -40.70
CA HIS A 140 -1.21 -0.53 -41.06
C HIS A 140 -2.50 -0.96 -40.35
N PHE A 141 -2.64 -0.68 -39.06
CA PHE A 141 -3.82 -1.05 -38.27
C PHE A 141 -5.10 -0.26 -38.61
N LEU A 142 -5.02 0.72 -39.53
CA LEU A 142 -6.18 1.40 -40.12
C LEU A 142 -6.58 0.83 -41.50
N THR A 143 -5.83 -0.14 -42.03
CA THR A 143 -6.17 -0.87 -43.26
C THR A 143 -7.15 -2.02 -42.97
N GLU A 144 -7.78 -2.58 -44.01
CA GLU A 144 -8.67 -3.74 -43.88
C GLU A 144 -8.00 -4.93 -43.17
N ASP A 145 -6.77 -5.29 -43.57
CA ASP A 145 -5.99 -6.35 -42.94
C ASP A 145 -5.72 -6.08 -41.45
N GLY A 146 -5.36 -4.83 -41.14
CA GLY A 146 -5.09 -4.38 -39.79
C GLY A 146 -6.33 -4.42 -38.89
N LEU A 147 -7.46 -3.94 -39.41
CA LEU A 147 -8.76 -3.99 -38.73
C LEU A 147 -9.22 -5.43 -38.52
N GLY A 148 -9.04 -6.32 -39.50
CA GLY A 148 -9.35 -7.75 -39.39
C GLY A 148 -8.61 -8.44 -38.24
N ARG A 149 -7.33 -8.07 -38.01
CA ARG A 149 -6.57 -8.55 -36.85
C ARG A 149 -7.12 -8.01 -35.52
N LEU A 150 -7.53 -6.75 -35.48
CA LEU A 150 -8.12 -6.16 -34.27
C LEU A 150 -9.48 -6.77 -33.95
N TRP A 151 -10.32 -7.04 -34.95
CA TRP A 151 -11.57 -7.78 -34.75
C TRP A 151 -11.32 -9.18 -34.20
N SER A 152 -10.34 -9.90 -34.73
CA SER A 152 -9.96 -11.22 -34.20
C SER A 152 -9.54 -11.16 -32.72
N LEU A 153 -8.84 -10.10 -32.30
CA LEU A 153 -8.50 -9.89 -30.89
C LEU A 153 -9.75 -9.58 -30.05
N LEU A 154 -10.63 -8.71 -30.55
CA LEU A 154 -11.89 -8.34 -29.89
C LEU A 154 -12.79 -9.57 -29.69
N ASP A 155 -12.96 -10.41 -30.71
CA ASP A 155 -13.82 -11.59 -30.67
C ASP A 155 -13.27 -12.70 -29.78
N SER A 156 -11.95 -12.87 -29.77
CA SER A 156 -11.30 -13.89 -28.94
C SER A 156 -11.10 -13.46 -27.48
N GLY A 157 -11.24 -12.16 -27.18
CA GLY A 157 -10.87 -11.58 -25.88
C GLY A 157 -9.38 -11.76 -25.52
N SER A 158 -8.56 -12.23 -26.47
CA SER A 158 -7.20 -12.72 -26.25
C SER A 158 -6.18 -11.58 -26.30
N TYR A 159 -6.42 -10.56 -25.47
CA TYR A 159 -5.58 -9.38 -25.37
C TYR A 159 -5.57 -8.76 -23.96
N GLU A 160 -4.58 -7.92 -23.69
CA GLU A 160 -4.45 -7.14 -22.45
C GLU A 160 -4.27 -5.66 -22.78
N VAL A 161 -4.91 -4.79 -21.99
CA VAL A 161 -4.68 -3.34 -21.99
C VAL A 161 -3.93 -2.99 -20.70
N ARG A 162 -2.67 -2.54 -20.80
CA ARG A 162 -1.87 -2.18 -19.60
C ARG A 162 -1.84 -0.71 -19.30
N VAL A 163 -1.85 0.11 -20.35
CA VAL A 163 -2.08 1.55 -20.26
C VAL A 163 -3.30 1.88 -21.11
N PRO A 164 -4.16 2.83 -20.70
CA PRO A 164 -5.43 3.06 -21.38
C PRO A 164 -5.32 3.32 -22.89
N GLU A 165 -4.23 3.94 -23.32
CA GLU A 165 -3.93 4.25 -24.72
C GLU A 165 -3.91 2.98 -25.60
N GLU A 166 -3.50 1.83 -25.05
CA GLU A 166 -3.45 0.55 -25.77
C GLU A 166 -4.85 0.05 -26.20
N ALA A 167 -5.94 0.66 -25.71
CA ALA A 167 -7.31 0.35 -26.15
C ALA A 167 -7.77 1.17 -27.37
N ALA A 168 -7.03 2.21 -27.76
CA ALA A 168 -7.52 3.22 -28.69
C ALA A 168 -7.78 2.67 -30.10
N LEU A 169 -6.85 1.91 -30.69
CA LEU A 169 -7.05 1.34 -32.03
C LEU A 169 -8.06 0.19 -32.04
N ALA A 170 -8.14 -0.60 -30.96
CA ALA A 170 -9.19 -1.60 -30.81
C ALA A 170 -10.58 -0.95 -30.77
N THR A 171 -10.69 0.24 -30.16
CA THR A 171 -11.92 1.03 -30.16
C THR A 171 -12.27 1.55 -31.55
N VAL A 172 -11.28 2.03 -32.31
CA VAL A 172 -11.48 2.41 -33.73
C VAL A 172 -12.00 1.22 -34.53
N ALA A 173 -11.38 0.04 -34.39
CA ALA A 173 -11.82 -1.15 -35.09
C ALA A 173 -13.25 -1.55 -34.71
N TRP A 174 -13.60 -1.45 -33.42
CA TRP A 174 -14.96 -1.70 -32.97
C TRP A 174 -15.97 -0.72 -33.59
N LEU A 175 -15.68 0.58 -33.60
CA LEU A 175 -16.56 1.61 -34.19
C LEU A 175 -16.80 1.37 -35.68
N VAL A 176 -15.74 1.02 -36.43
CA VAL A 176 -15.84 0.66 -37.85
C VAL A 176 -16.75 -0.57 -38.04
N ARG A 177 -16.62 -1.58 -37.17
CA ARG A 177 -17.48 -2.77 -37.20
C ARG A 177 -18.95 -2.47 -36.86
N ALA A 178 -19.17 -1.53 -35.94
CA ALA A 178 -20.50 -1.06 -35.55
C ALA A 178 -21.14 -0.12 -36.59
N GLY A 179 -20.42 0.25 -37.66
CA GLY A 179 -20.89 1.18 -38.70
C GLY A 179 -20.79 2.67 -38.33
N ASP A 180 -20.16 3.00 -37.21
CA ASP A 180 -19.97 4.37 -36.72
C ASP A 180 -18.66 4.96 -37.25
N PHE A 181 -18.63 5.21 -38.57
CA PHE A 181 -17.42 5.68 -39.27
C PHE A 181 -17.03 7.11 -38.89
N GLU A 182 -18.00 7.96 -38.51
CA GLU A 182 -17.75 9.34 -38.11
C GLU A 182 -16.97 9.37 -36.79
N ALA A 183 -17.46 8.68 -35.75
CA ALA A 183 -16.75 8.60 -34.47
C ALA A 183 -15.37 7.93 -34.62
N ALA A 184 -15.24 6.93 -35.50
CA ALA A 184 -13.95 6.30 -35.80
C ALA A 184 -12.96 7.31 -36.43
N ALA A 185 -13.40 8.08 -37.42
CA ALA A 185 -12.57 9.07 -38.11
C ALA A 185 -12.16 10.24 -37.20
N GLU A 186 -13.08 10.72 -36.36
CA GLU A 186 -12.79 11.72 -35.34
C GLU A 186 -11.74 11.22 -34.34
N LEU A 187 -11.91 9.99 -33.83
CA LEU A 187 -10.96 9.38 -32.91
C LEU A 187 -9.57 9.27 -33.57
N VAL A 188 -9.48 8.79 -34.80
CA VAL A 188 -8.21 8.72 -35.55
C VAL A 188 -7.55 10.10 -35.68
N THR A 189 -8.34 11.16 -35.90
CA THR A 189 -7.85 12.54 -35.99
C THR A 189 -7.21 13.00 -34.68
N VAL A 190 -7.78 12.62 -33.54
CA VAL A 190 -7.22 12.91 -32.21
C VAL A 190 -5.93 12.14 -31.93
N LEU A 191 -5.84 10.89 -32.40
CA LEU A 191 -4.70 9.99 -32.11
C LEU A 191 -3.49 10.25 -33.02
N ARG A 192 -3.72 10.59 -34.29
CA ARG A 192 -2.70 10.71 -35.34
C ARG A 192 -1.49 11.58 -34.98
N PRO A 193 -1.63 12.74 -34.31
CA PRO A 193 -0.47 13.56 -33.91
C PRO A 193 0.53 12.88 -32.96
N PHE A 194 0.14 11.75 -32.36
CA PHE A 194 0.95 11.01 -31.40
C PHE A 194 1.30 9.58 -31.86
N ALA A 195 0.94 9.22 -33.09
CA ALA A 195 1.08 7.86 -33.64
C ALA A 195 2.53 7.38 -33.75
N ASP A 196 3.48 8.30 -33.88
CA ASP A 196 4.92 8.00 -33.92
C ASP A 196 5.51 7.73 -32.52
N ARG A 197 4.84 8.18 -31.46
CA ARG A 197 5.38 8.20 -30.08
C ARG A 197 4.65 7.28 -29.11
N LEU A 198 3.35 7.10 -29.26
CA LEU A 198 2.51 6.37 -28.30
C LEU A 198 2.07 5.01 -28.81
N ARG A 199 2.02 4.03 -27.89
CA ARG A 199 1.43 2.71 -28.11
C ARG A 199 -0.09 2.82 -28.08
N PHE A 200 -0.73 2.49 -29.19
CA PHE A 200 -2.20 2.43 -29.30
C PHE A 200 -2.76 1.03 -29.54
N LEU A 201 -1.88 0.02 -29.66
CA LEU A 201 -2.25 -1.37 -29.91
C LEU A 201 -2.42 -2.15 -28.59
N PRO A 202 -3.48 -2.96 -28.46
CA PRO A 202 -3.61 -3.87 -27.35
C PRO A 202 -2.55 -4.96 -27.45
N ARG A 203 -2.23 -5.59 -26.33
CA ARG A 203 -1.20 -6.65 -26.27
C ARG A 203 -1.86 -7.99 -26.52
N PRO A 204 -1.55 -8.73 -27.59
CA PRO A 204 -2.08 -10.08 -27.77
C PRO A 204 -1.64 -10.99 -26.62
N THR A 205 -2.56 -11.84 -26.15
CA THR A 205 -2.26 -12.86 -25.13
C THR A 205 -2.93 -14.16 -25.52
N GLY A 206 -2.23 -15.30 -25.45
CA GLY A 206 -2.83 -16.61 -25.80
C GLY A 206 -3.74 -17.20 -24.72
N ARG A 207 -4.43 -16.38 -23.92
CA ARG A 207 -5.07 -16.84 -22.69
C ARG A 207 -6.55 -16.47 -22.61
N PRO A 208 -7.39 -17.38 -22.08
CA PRO A 208 -8.82 -17.11 -21.88
C PRO A 208 -9.06 -16.08 -20.77
N ARG A 209 -10.23 -15.46 -20.85
CA ARG A 209 -10.74 -14.42 -19.93
C ARG A 209 -10.85 -14.93 -18.48
N PRO A 210 -10.53 -14.11 -17.46
CA PRO A 210 -10.85 -14.44 -16.07
C PRO A 210 -12.37 -14.56 -15.86
N ALA A 211 -12.80 -15.49 -15.00
CA ALA A 211 -14.21 -15.63 -14.65
C ALA A 211 -14.77 -14.37 -13.98
N ALA A 212 -16.02 -14.00 -14.29
CA ALA A 212 -16.68 -12.83 -13.71
C ALA A 212 -16.84 -12.96 -12.19
N GLY A 213 -16.55 -11.89 -11.45
CA GLY A 213 -16.85 -11.78 -10.00
C GLY A 213 -15.80 -12.32 -9.02
N ALA A 214 -14.78 -13.06 -9.48
CA ALA A 214 -13.66 -13.46 -8.62
C ALA A 214 -12.48 -12.49 -8.79
N VAL A 215 -11.86 -12.09 -7.67
CA VAL A 215 -10.67 -11.24 -7.68
C VAL A 215 -9.52 -11.96 -6.99
N HIS A 216 -8.29 -11.56 -7.30
CA HIS A 216 -7.10 -12.07 -6.64
C HIS A 216 -6.09 -10.94 -6.43
N ARG A 217 -5.40 -10.99 -5.29
CA ARG A 217 -4.41 -9.97 -4.90
C ARG A 217 -3.12 -10.09 -5.69
N ARG A 218 -2.71 -11.32 -5.96
CA ARG A 218 -1.49 -11.67 -6.68
C ARG A 218 -1.79 -12.78 -7.65
N THR A 219 -1.04 -12.81 -8.74
CA THR A 219 -1.10 -13.96 -9.64
C THR A 219 -0.28 -15.11 -9.07
N VAL A 220 -0.53 -16.33 -9.56
CA VAL A 220 0.33 -17.48 -9.29
C VAL A 220 1.78 -17.20 -9.72
N GLY A 221 1.99 -16.46 -10.80
CA GLY A 221 3.32 -16.07 -11.29
C GLY A 221 4.04 -15.14 -10.33
N ASP A 222 3.32 -14.21 -9.67
CA ASP A 222 3.86 -13.38 -8.60
C ASP A 222 4.26 -14.22 -7.39
N ALA A 223 3.42 -15.20 -7.01
CA ALA A 223 3.73 -16.16 -5.96
C ALA A 223 4.97 -17.00 -6.31
N ALA A 224 5.03 -17.53 -7.53
CA ALA A 224 6.16 -18.30 -8.06
C ALA A 224 7.45 -17.48 -8.06
N ALA A 225 7.40 -16.24 -8.54
CA ALA A 225 8.55 -15.34 -8.51
C ALA A 225 8.99 -15.02 -7.07
N SER A 226 8.05 -14.91 -6.13
CA SER A 226 8.38 -14.72 -4.70
C SER A 226 9.07 -15.94 -4.08
N LEU A 227 8.58 -17.15 -4.39
CA LEU A 227 9.20 -18.40 -3.95
C LEU A 227 10.58 -18.60 -4.58
N ALA A 228 10.72 -18.35 -5.89
CA ALA A 228 11.98 -18.49 -6.62
C ALA A 228 13.08 -17.53 -6.13
N ARG A 229 12.71 -16.38 -5.56
CA ARG A 229 13.68 -15.43 -4.95
C ARG A 229 14.22 -15.89 -3.59
N ARG A 230 13.59 -16.87 -2.93
CA ARG A 230 14.07 -17.36 -1.63
C ARG A 230 15.41 -18.07 -1.84
N ARG A 231 16.36 -17.81 -0.94
CA ARG A 231 17.68 -18.43 -0.93
C ARG A 231 17.89 -19.23 0.35
N PRO A 232 18.83 -20.19 0.37
CA PRO A 232 19.26 -20.82 1.61
C PRO A 232 19.69 -19.76 2.62
N ASN A 233 19.23 -19.88 3.86
CA ASN A 233 19.65 -18.96 4.92
C ASN A 233 21.07 -19.34 5.37
N ALA A 234 22.05 -18.47 5.10
CA ALA A 234 23.45 -18.75 5.40
C ALA A 234 23.68 -19.14 6.87
N ALA A 235 23.01 -18.49 7.83
CA ALA A 235 23.18 -18.81 9.25
C ALA A 235 22.65 -20.22 9.58
N VAL A 236 21.50 -20.60 9.03
CA VAL A 236 20.90 -21.95 9.21
C VAL A 236 21.78 -23.01 8.56
N GLU A 237 22.26 -22.75 7.34
CA GLU A 237 23.15 -23.68 6.63
C GLU A 237 24.52 -23.83 7.32
N THR A 238 25.09 -22.73 7.83
CA THR A 238 26.30 -22.73 8.66
C THR A 238 26.10 -23.53 9.95
N GLN A 239 24.94 -23.39 10.61
CA GLN A 239 24.60 -24.18 11.78
C GLN A 239 24.45 -25.66 11.44
N ARG A 240 23.76 -26.01 10.34
CA ARG A 240 23.62 -27.41 9.90
C ARG A 240 24.97 -28.05 9.64
N GLU A 241 25.87 -27.37 8.94
CA GLU A 241 27.25 -27.85 8.72
C GLU A 241 28.02 -27.98 10.04
N ALA A 242 27.87 -27.02 10.96
CA ALA A 242 28.48 -27.10 12.29
C ALA A 242 28.03 -28.33 13.08
N LEU A 243 26.74 -28.69 13.01
CA LEU A 243 26.15 -29.79 13.77
C LEU A 243 26.41 -31.17 13.12
N THR A 244 26.41 -31.25 11.79
CA THR A 244 26.52 -32.53 11.06
C THR A 244 27.95 -32.92 10.72
N VAL A 245 28.84 -31.95 10.55
CA VAL A 245 30.23 -32.18 10.14
C VAL A 245 31.19 -31.90 11.28
N TRP A 246 31.19 -30.66 11.77
CA TRP A 246 32.24 -30.19 12.68
C TRP A 246 32.05 -30.72 14.10
N ALA A 247 30.82 -30.82 14.58
CA ALA A 247 30.52 -31.37 15.90
C ALA A 247 30.98 -32.84 16.06
N PRO A 248 30.65 -33.76 15.13
CA PRO A 248 31.16 -35.14 15.18
C PRO A 248 32.68 -35.22 15.02
N PHE A 249 33.27 -34.39 14.16
CA PHE A 249 34.73 -34.33 14.00
C PHE A 249 35.44 -33.88 15.29
N GLU A 250 34.92 -32.84 15.94
CA GLU A 250 35.45 -32.36 17.22
C GLU A 250 35.37 -33.43 18.33
N ASP A 251 34.36 -34.30 18.29
CA ASP A 251 34.27 -35.41 19.23
C ASP A 251 35.27 -36.52 18.94
N ALA A 252 35.54 -36.81 17.67
CA ALA A 252 36.58 -37.75 17.29
C ALA A 252 37.97 -37.26 17.77
N LEU A 253 38.26 -35.96 17.60
CA LEU A 253 39.46 -35.34 18.18
C LEU A 253 39.50 -35.44 19.71
N LEU A 254 38.38 -35.18 20.38
CA LEU A 254 38.31 -35.26 21.84
C LEU A 254 38.49 -36.70 22.33
N THR A 255 37.88 -37.68 21.65
CA THR A 255 37.99 -39.11 21.97
C THR A 255 39.44 -39.56 21.86
N HIS A 256 40.08 -39.26 20.73
CA HIS A 256 41.49 -39.57 20.50
C HIS A 256 42.43 -38.92 21.54
N ARG A 257 42.10 -37.71 21.99
CA ARG A 257 42.86 -37.01 23.04
C ARG A 257 42.66 -37.62 24.43
N LEU A 258 41.45 -38.06 24.75
CA LEU A 258 41.13 -38.69 26.04
C LEU A 258 41.78 -40.07 26.15
N GLU A 259 41.89 -40.81 25.04
CA GLU A 259 42.64 -42.07 24.97
C GLU A 259 44.10 -41.88 25.40
N ALA A 260 44.80 -40.89 24.81
CA ALA A 260 46.17 -40.54 25.22
C ALA A 260 46.30 -40.03 26.67
N ALA A 261 45.22 -39.48 27.24
CA ALA A 261 45.21 -39.02 28.63
C ALA A 261 44.94 -40.14 29.64
N SER A 262 44.48 -41.32 29.18
CA SER A 262 44.11 -42.46 30.02
C SER A 262 45.26 -43.43 30.33
N GLY A 263 46.42 -43.26 29.70
CA GLY A 263 47.61 -44.12 29.90
C GLY A 263 48.58 -44.07 28.71
N THR A 264 49.38 -45.12 28.54
CA THR A 264 50.23 -45.28 27.34
C THR A 264 49.35 -45.44 26.10
N PRO A 265 49.45 -44.59 25.08
CA PRO A 265 48.64 -44.69 23.87
C PRO A 265 48.83 -46.05 23.18
N GLY A 266 47.75 -46.60 22.61
CA GLY A 266 47.81 -47.87 21.88
C GLY A 266 48.72 -47.78 20.64
N PRO A 267 49.14 -48.94 20.08
CA PRO A 267 50.10 -48.99 18.96
C PRO A 267 49.63 -48.26 17.69
N HIS A 268 48.31 -48.03 17.54
CA HIS A 268 47.73 -47.38 16.36
C HIS A 268 47.48 -45.88 16.56
N TRP A 269 47.74 -45.33 17.74
CA TRP A 269 47.40 -43.94 18.06
C TRP A 269 48.01 -42.94 17.06
N HIS A 270 49.28 -43.12 16.67
CA HIS A 270 49.91 -42.25 15.67
C HIS A 270 49.25 -42.35 14.28
N ALA A 271 48.86 -43.56 13.86
CA ALA A 271 48.19 -43.78 12.57
C ALA A 271 46.78 -43.18 12.57
N ASP A 272 46.01 -43.38 13.64
CA ASP A 272 44.66 -42.84 13.80
C ASP A 272 44.66 -41.30 13.89
N GLY A 273 45.65 -40.74 14.60
CA GLY A 273 45.87 -39.29 14.67
C GLY A 273 46.18 -38.68 13.30
N ALA A 274 47.05 -39.33 12.52
CA ALA A 274 47.37 -38.90 11.15
C ALA A 274 46.13 -38.95 10.24
N ALA A 275 45.31 -40.01 10.36
CA ALA A 275 44.05 -40.13 9.63
C ALA A 275 43.05 -39.03 10.00
N LEU A 276 42.96 -38.63 11.28
CA LEU A 276 42.12 -37.52 11.73
C LEU A 276 42.55 -36.17 11.15
N LEU A 277 43.86 -35.90 11.04
CA LEU A 277 44.37 -34.68 10.40
C LEU A 277 44.13 -34.67 8.89
N ALA A 278 44.30 -35.80 8.20
CA ALA A 278 43.97 -35.93 6.78
C ALA A 278 42.47 -35.70 6.53
N ARG A 279 41.62 -36.30 7.38
CA ARG A 279 40.16 -36.09 7.36
C ARG A 279 39.79 -34.63 7.60
N TYR A 280 40.46 -33.92 8.52
CA TYR A 280 40.26 -32.48 8.69
C TYR A 280 40.53 -31.71 7.39
N GLY A 281 41.64 -32.00 6.70
CA GLY A 281 41.98 -31.36 5.43
C GLY A 281 40.89 -31.55 4.38
N SER A 282 40.38 -32.79 4.25
CA SER A 282 39.25 -33.11 3.36
C SER A 282 37.97 -32.37 3.74
N LEU A 283 37.56 -32.42 5.01
CA LEU A 283 36.36 -31.74 5.50
C LEU A 283 36.46 -30.22 5.35
N ALA A 284 37.61 -29.62 5.63
CA ALA A 284 37.82 -28.17 5.52
C ALA A 284 37.79 -27.66 4.07
N ALA A 285 38.14 -28.52 3.10
CA ALA A 285 38.03 -28.23 1.68
C ALA A 285 36.58 -28.34 1.18
N GLN A 286 35.83 -29.35 1.64
CA GLN A 286 34.45 -29.62 1.21
C GLN A 286 33.40 -28.74 1.92
N HIS A 287 33.61 -28.44 3.20
CA HIS A 287 32.65 -27.78 4.08
C HIS A 287 33.14 -26.39 4.48
N THR A 288 32.68 -25.38 3.73
CA THR A 288 33.21 -24.01 3.78
C THR A 288 32.29 -23.01 4.48
N ARG A 289 31.08 -23.41 4.89
CA ARG A 289 30.07 -22.48 5.43
C ARG A 289 30.31 -22.15 6.91
N CYS A 290 30.75 -23.12 7.70
CA CYS A 290 31.11 -22.94 9.10
C CYS A 290 32.61 -22.71 9.22
N THR A 291 33.03 -21.48 9.51
CA THR A 291 34.46 -21.12 9.61
C THR A 291 35.03 -21.24 11.03
N LYS A 292 34.21 -21.63 12.02
CA LYS A 292 34.62 -21.68 13.44
C LYS A 292 35.86 -22.55 13.69
N HIS A 293 36.00 -23.64 12.96
CA HIS A 293 37.14 -24.55 13.03
C HIS A 293 38.48 -23.90 12.63
N ARG A 294 38.45 -22.80 11.86
CA ARG A 294 39.64 -22.04 11.43
C ARG A 294 40.14 -21.07 12.49
N ASN A 295 39.32 -20.74 13.49
CA ASN A 295 39.72 -19.84 14.56
C ASN A 295 40.81 -20.52 15.42
N PRO A 296 42.03 -19.98 15.50
CA PRO A 296 43.13 -20.59 16.25
C PRO A 296 42.88 -20.64 17.76
N LYS A 297 41.90 -19.87 18.28
CA LYS A 297 41.47 -19.87 19.68
C LYS A 297 40.35 -20.88 19.96
N SER A 298 39.83 -21.58 18.95
CA SER A 298 38.78 -22.59 19.15
C SER A 298 39.36 -23.86 19.79
N ASN A 299 38.56 -24.54 20.62
CA ASN A 299 38.99 -25.79 21.25
C ASN A 299 39.42 -26.84 20.20
N ALA A 300 38.69 -26.93 19.07
CA ALA A 300 39.04 -27.80 17.95
C ALA A 300 40.43 -27.50 17.37
N ALA A 301 40.76 -26.21 17.15
CA ALA A 301 42.06 -25.81 16.63
C ALA A 301 43.19 -26.07 17.64
N VAL A 302 42.93 -25.91 18.94
CA VAL A 302 43.90 -26.24 19.99
C VAL A 302 44.19 -27.74 20.02
N LEU A 303 43.16 -28.58 19.97
CA LEU A 303 43.33 -30.05 19.92
C LEU A 303 44.08 -30.48 18.65
N ARG A 304 43.72 -29.93 17.49
CA ARG A 304 44.39 -30.23 16.20
C ARG A 304 45.87 -29.84 16.21
N ARG A 305 46.19 -28.62 16.66
CA ARG A 305 47.59 -28.15 16.71
C ARG A 305 48.43 -28.97 17.66
N ALA A 306 47.88 -29.38 18.81
CA ALA A 306 48.59 -30.26 19.72
C ALA A 306 48.89 -31.61 19.05
N LEU A 307 47.91 -32.20 18.35
CA LEU A 307 48.09 -33.44 17.61
C LEU A 307 49.14 -33.31 16.50
N GLU A 308 49.18 -32.18 15.77
CA GLU A 308 50.20 -31.90 14.74
C GLU A 308 51.62 -31.89 15.30
N GLU A 309 51.84 -31.27 16.48
CA GLU A 309 53.15 -31.25 17.14
C GLU A 309 53.57 -32.64 17.64
N GLU A 310 52.61 -33.38 18.23
CA GLU A 310 52.83 -34.72 18.77
C GLU A 310 53.17 -35.73 17.66
N LEU A 311 52.46 -35.68 16.52
CA LEU A 311 52.76 -36.54 15.37
C LEU A 311 54.08 -36.17 14.67
N ALA A 312 54.54 -34.93 14.81
CA ALA A 312 55.85 -34.50 14.33
C ALA A 312 57.00 -34.84 15.29
N GLY A 313 56.71 -35.55 16.39
CA GLY A 313 57.70 -35.93 17.41
C GLY A 313 58.23 -34.75 18.23
N ARG A 314 57.51 -33.62 18.27
CA ARG A 314 57.93 -32.41 18.98
C ARG A 314 57.23 -32.30 20.34
N ALA A 315 57.96 -31.84 21.35
CA ALA A 315 57.38 -31.57 22.65
C ALA A 315 56.42 -30.36 22.59
N LEU A 316 55.25 -30.49 23.23
CA LEU A 316 54.27 -29.40 23.28
C LEU A 316 54.81 -28.21 24.08
N ALA A 317 54.80 -27.02 23.47
CA ALA A 317 55.14 -25.79 24.18
C ALA A 317 54.24 -25.59 25.42
N PRO A 318 54.76 -25.06 26.54
CA PRO A 318 54.02 -24.95 27.81
C PRO A 318 52.66 -24.24 27.68
N ARG A 319 52.59 -23.20 26.84
CA ARG A 319 51.36 -22.46 26.54
C ARG A 319 50.32 -23.34 25.83
N LEU A 320 50.73 -24.13 24.83
CA LEU A 320 49.83 -25.00 24.07
C LEU A 320 49.32 -26.15 24.95
N ALA A 321 50.19 -26.73 25.79
CA ALA A 321 49.80 -27.75 26.78
C ALA A 321 48.77 -27.22 27.79
N GLY A 322 48.92 -25.98 28.27
CA GLY A 322 47.94 -25.31 29.13
C GLY A 322 46.59 -25.11 28.43
N LEU A 323 46.59 -24.60 27.20
CA LEU A 323 45.38 -24.42 26.41
C LEU A 323 44.68 -25.75 26.10
N LEU A 324 45.44 -26.80 25.81
CA LEU A 324 44.91 -28.14 25.54
C LEU A 324 44.14 -28.69 26.74
N ARG A 325 44.70 -28.59 27.96
CA ARG A 325 44.01 -28.99 29.20
C ARG A 325 42.68 -28.25 29.38
N VAL A 326 42.70 -26.93 29.22
CA VAL A 326 41.50 -26.08 29.34
C VAL A 326 40.46 -26.44 28.26
N ALA A 327 40.90 -26.66 27.02
CA ALA A 327 40.02 -27.01 25.91
C ALA A 327 39.30 -28.35 26.14
N VAL A 328 40.04 -29.39 26.56
CA VAL A 328 39.49 -30.71 26.90
C VAL A 328 38.50 -30.60 28.06
N ALA A 329 38.89 -29.98 29.18
CA ALA A 329 38.02 -29.80 30.34
C ALA A 329 36.73 -29.03 29.99
N SER A 330 36.85 -27.97 29.18
CA SER A 330 35.70 -27.18 28.72
C SER A 330 34.77 -27.99 27.81
N MET A 331 35.31 -28.82 26.90
CA MET A 331 34.49 -29.66 26.02
C MET A 331 33.75 -30.74 26.80
N VAL A 332 34.42 -31.44 27.72
CA VAL A 332 33.82 -32.47 28.58
C VAL A 332 32.75 -31.86 29.49
N THR A 333 33.03 -30.72 30.13
CA THR A 333 32.06 -30.03 31.01
C THR A 333 30.81 -29.60 30.24
N LYS A 334 30.98 -29.10 29.01
CA LYS A 334 29.89 -28.57 28.19
C LYS A 334 29.06 -29.68 27.52
N ARG A 335 29.69 -30.75 27.04
CA ARG A 335 29.05 -31.77 26.17
C ARG A 335 28.83 -33.12 26.86
N GLY A 336 29.54 -33.38 27.97
CA GLY A 336 29.76 -34.74 28.49
C GLY A 336 30.97 -35.41 27.82
N THR A 337 31.52 -36.43 28.47
CA THR A 337 32.55 -37.30 27.87
C THR A 337 31.98 -38.00 26.63
N PRO A 338 32.69 -38.08 25.49
CA PRO A 338 32.24 -38.84 24.33
C PRO A 338 31.78 -40.25 24.72
N GLY A 339 30.60 -40.67 24.23
CA GLY A 339 29.99 -41.96 24.58
C GLY A 339 29.18 -42.00 25.87
N SER A 340 29.22 -40.95 26.71
CA SER A 340 28.34 -40.84 27.89
C SER A 340 26.88 -40.57 27.50
N GLY A 341 25.93 -40.93 28.37
CA GLY A 341 24.50 -40.67 28.12
C GLY A 341 24.18 -39.20 27.84
N ARG A 342 24.86 -38.27 28.52
CA ARG A 342 24.73 -36.82 28.28
C ARG A 342 25.21 -36.41 26.87
N HIS A 343 26.32 -36.98 26.41
CA HIS A 343 26.89 -36.73 25.08
C HIS A 343 26.00 -37.30 23.98
N THR A 344 25.56 -38.56 24.13
CA THR A 344 24.65 -39.22 23.18
C THR A 344 23.32 -38.47 23.06
N HIS A 345 22.74 -38.02 24.18
CA HIS A 345 21.53 -37.21 24.17
C HIS A 345 21.73 -35.88 23.43
N LEU A 346 22.84 -35.16 23.68
CA LEU A 346 23.17 -33.92 22.98
C LEU A 346 23.28 -34.13 21.47
N ARG A 347 23.94 -35.21 21.03
CA ARG A 347 24.09 -35.51 19.60
C ARG A 347 22.79 -35.89 18.92
N ARG A 348 21.93 -36.64 19.61
CA ARG A 348 20.59 -36.92 19.13
C ARG A 348 19.79 -35.64 18.89
N VAL A 349 19.73 -34.74 19.87
CA VAL A 349 18.99 -33.46 19.74
C VAL A 349 19.55 -32.60 18.60
N GLN A 350 20.87 -32.55 18.43
CA GLN A 350 21.49 -31.78 17.37
C GLN A 350 21.31 -32.42 15.98
N ALA A 351 21.30 -33.75 15.89
CA ALA A 351 20.99 -34.47 14.67
C ALA A 351 19.51 -34.23 14.27
N GLU A 352 18.58 -34.30 15.24
CA GLU A 352 17.17 -33.96 15.05
C GLU A 352 17.02 -32.52 14.52
N GLN A 353 17.71 -31.55 15.13
CA GLN A 353 17.69 -30.15 14.69
C GLN A 353 18.29 -29.96 13.28
N ALA A 354 19.38 -30.64 12.96
CA ALA A 354 20.04 -30.52 11.67
C ALA A 354 19.27 -31.20 10.53
N ALA A 355 18.51 -32.26 10.85
CA ALA A 355 17.66 -33.00 9.92
C ALA A 355 16.39 -32.23 9.52
N LEU A 356 16.04 -31.15 10.24
CA LEU A 356 14.90 -30.32 9.87
C LEU A 356 15.07 -29.76 8.44
N PRO A 357 14.04 -29.89 7.59
CA PRO A 357 14.11 -29.45 6.21
C PRO A 357 14.25 -27.93 6.12
N SER A 358 15.04 -27.45 5.14
CA SER A 358 15.19 -26.02 4.93
C SER A 358 13.90 -25.44 4.33
N HIS A 359 13.52 -24.23 4.76
CA HIS A 359 12.43 -23.48 4.12
C HIS A 359 12.70 -23.23 2.64
N HIS A 360 13.98 -23.16 2.24
CA HIS A 360 14.36 -23.05 0.83
C HIS A 360 13.95 -24.30 0.03
N ALA A 361 14.22 -25.51 0.54
CA ALA A 361 13.82 -26.75 -0.11
C ALA A 361 12.30 -26.90 -0.17
N LEU A 362 11.59 -26.55 0.91
CA LEU A 362 10.12 -26.53 0.92
C LEU A 362 9.55 -25.50 -0.07
N ALA A 363 10.19 -24.33 -0.22
CA ALA A 363 9.77 -23.32 -1.19
C ALA A 363 9.96 -23.81 -2.63
N ALA A 364 11.04 -24.55 -2.91
CA ALA A 364 11.28 -25.17 -4.22
C ALA A 364 10.26 -26.27 -4.55
N LEU A 365 9.84 -27.06 -3.55
CA LEU A 365 8.76 -28.03 -3.71
C LEU A 365 7.45 -27.33 -4.06
N VAL A 366 7.04 -26.33 -3.26
CA VAL A 366 5.80 -25.58 -3.49
C VAL A 366 5.83 -24.84 -4.84
N LEU A 367 6.98 -24.27 -5.23
CA LEU A 367 7.17 -23.65 -6.55
C LEU A 367 6.87 -24.64 -7.68
N ARG A 368 7.32 -25.90 -7.55
CA ARG A 368 7.08 -26.96 -8.52
C ARG A 368 5.61 -27.39 -8.59
N ARG A 369 4.90 -27.32 -7.45
CA ARG A 369 3.45 -27.58 -7.40
C ARG A 369 2.67 -26.49 -8.13
N ILE A 370 2.96 -25.22 -7.84
CA ILE A 370 2.23 -24.09 -8.44
C ILE A 370 2.64 -23.79 -9.89
N SER A 371 3.78 -24.28 -10.38
CA SER A 371 4.18 -24.10 -11.77
C SER A 371 3.28 -24.84 -12.77
N ARG A 372 2.39 -25.71 -12.28
CA ARG A 372 1.34 -26.38 -13.07
C ARG A 372 0.06 -25.55 -13.19
N LEU A 373 -0.07 -24.50 -12.39
CA LEU A 373 -1.21 -23.57 -12.41
C LEU A 373 -0.91 -22.41 -13.39
N ASP A 374 -1.96 -21.68 -13.80
CA ASP A 374 -1.80 -20.52 -14.68
C ASP A 374 -1.05 -19.38 -13.98
N PRO A 375 0.15 -18.98 -14.45
CA PRO A 375 0.97 -17.95 -13.81
C PRO A 375 0.40 -16.53 -13.91
N ALA A 376 -0.57 -16.24 -14.78
CA ALA A 376 -1.11 -14.88 -14.93
C ALA A 376 -2.43 -14.62 -14.19
N GLY A 377 -3.15 -15.66 -13.76
CA GLY A 377 -4.33 -15.56 -12.92
C GLY A 377 -4.06 -15.84 -11.44
N GLY A 378 -5.11 -15.73 -10.63
CA GLY A 378 -5.17 -16.37 -9.32
C GLY A 378 -5.54 -17.85 -9.44
N THR A 379 -5.65 -18.54 -8.31
CA THR A 379 -6.08 -19.94 -8.22
C THR A 379 -7.25 -20.06 -7.25
N THR A 380 -8.25 -20.89 -7.55
CA THR A 380 -9.33 -21.22 -6.62
C THR A 380 -8.88 -22.24 -5.56
N ASP A 381 -7.79 -22.96 -5.82
CA ASP A 381 -7.20 -23.95 -4.93
C ASP A 381 -5.79 -23.52 -4.49
N VAL A 382 -5.68 -23.17 -3.21
CA VAL A 382 -4.41 -22.89 -2.52
C VAL A 382 -4.03 -23.99 -1.55
N ASP A 383 -4.93 -24.93 -1.27
CA ASP A 383 -4.74 -25.93 -0.23
C ASP A 383 -3.96 -27.14 -0.77
N THR A 384 -4.24 -27.57 -2.00
CA THR A 384 -3.47 -28.66 -2.65
C THR A 384 -1.99 -28.32 -2.80
N PRO A 385 -1.58 -27.12 -3.28
CA PRO A 385 -0.17 -26.76 -3.33
C PRO A 385 0.50 -26.64 -1.95
N LEU A 386 -0.28 -26.44 -0.88
CA LEU A 386 0.19 -26.25 0.49
C LEU A 386 0.07 -27.49 1.38
N ALA A 387 -0.43 -28.60 0.83
CA ALA A 387 -0.50 -29.88 1.54
C ALA A 387 0.88 -30.32 2.07
N PRO A 388 0.94 -31.10 3.16
CA PRO A 388 2.20 -31.70 3.62
C PRO A 388 2.92 -32.50 2.53
N VAL A 389 4.23 -32.74 2.71
CA VAL A 389 5.05 -33.49 1.74
C VAL A 389 4.50 -34.91 1.56
N GLY A 390 4.19 -35.30 0.32
CA GLY A 390 3.69 -36.63 -0.03
C GLY A 390 4.80 -37.69 -0.19
N GLY A 391 4.41 -38.96 -0.28
CA GLY A 391 5.33 -40.10 -0.41
C GLY A 391 6.24 -40.02 -1.65
N GLY A 392 5.65 -39.80 -2.84
CA GLY A 392 6.44 -39.67 -4.08
C GLY A 392 7.37 -38.45 -4.09
N GLU A 393 6.90 -37.32 -3.56
CA GLU A 393 7.70 -36.09 -3.46
C GLU A 393 8.87 -36.25 -2.48
N SER A 394 8.72 -37.06 -1.44
CA SER A 394 9.80 -37.36 -0.49
C SER A 394 10.97 -38.06 -1.19
N VAL A 395 10.67 -39.01 -2.07
CA VAL A 395 11.68 -39.73 -2.87
C VAL A 395 12.42 -38.78 -3.81
N GLU A 396 11.71 -37.86 -4.47
CA GLU A 396 12.32 -36.94 -5.44
C GLU A 396 13.09 -35.77 -4.80
N SER A 397 12.63 -35.27 -3.64
CA SER A 397 13.16 -34.04 -3.02
C SER A 397 14.06 -34.29 -1.81
N GLY A 398 14.05 -35.50 -1.25
CA GLY A 398 14.71 -35.83 0.01
C GLY A 398 14.05 -35.20 1.25
N LEU A 399 12.87 -34.59 1.11
CA LEU A 399 12.11 -34.01 2.22
C LEU A 399 11.33 -35.11 2.97
N PRO A 400 11.26 -35.09 4.32
CA PRO A 400 10.50 -36.08 5.07
C PRO A 400 8.99 -36.02 4.76
N VAL A 401 8.36 -37.19 4.58
CA VAL A 401 6.90 -37.31 4.43
C VAL A 401 6.17 -36.67 5.61
N GLY A 402 5.07 -35.97 5.34
CA GLY A 402 4.25 -35.31 6.36
C GLY A 402 4.82 -33.97 6.84
N THR A 403 5.96 -33.51 6.31
CA THR A 403 6.47 -32.17 6.63
C THR A 403 5.46 -31.11 6.19
N ALA A 404 4.98 -30.30 7.13
CA ALA A 404 4.05 -29.20 6.86
C ALA A 404 4.76 -28.01 6.18
N VAL A 405 4.03 -27.29 5.31
CA VAL A 405 4.55 -26.07 4.68
C VAL A 405 4.54 -24.91 5.69
N PRO A 406 5.69 -24.26 5.97
CA PRO A 406 5.77 -23.14 6.89
C PRO A 406 4.84 -21.98 6.48
N PRO A 407 4.22 -21.26 7.44
CA PRO A 407 3.32 -20.14 7.13
C PRO A 407 3.95 -19.07 6.24
N SER A 408 5.26 -18.80 6.38
CA SER A 408 5.96 -17.84 5.53
C SER A 408 5.98 -18.20 4.04
N ILE A 409 5.95 -19.49 3.72
CA ILE A 409 5.86 -20.02 2.35
C ILE A 409 4.39 -20.09 1.94
N GLY A 410 3.53 -20.61 2.83
CA GLY A 410 2.09 -20.69 2.59
C GLY A 410 1.46 -19.33 2.30
N ASN A 411 1.86 -18.27 3.01
CA ASN A 411 1.40 -16.91 2.77
C ASN A 411 1.71 -16.41 1.35
N CYS A 412 2.81 -16.88 0.72
CA CYS A 412 3.14 -16.50 -0.66
C CYS A 412 2.15 -17.08 -1.67
N VAL A 413 1.58 -18.26 -1.39
CA VAL A 413 0.59 -18.91 -2.26
C VAL A 413 -0.83 -18.45 -1.93
N ARG A 414 -1.17 -18.30 -0.65
CA ARG A 414 -2.52 -17.88 -0.22
C ARG A 414 -2.95 -16.53 -0.76
N VAL A 415 -2.02 -15.60 -1.02
CA VAL A 415 -2.34 -14.31 -1.66
C VAL A 415 -2.70 -14.42 -3.15
N ALA A 416 -2.50 -15.59 -3.76
CA ALA A 416 -2.96 -15.89 -5.11
C ALA A 416 -4.36 -16.53 -5.14
N LEU A 417 -5.04 -16.69 -4.00
CA LEU A 417 -6.42 -17.14 -3.96
C LEU A 417 -7.31 -16.20 -4.78
N SER A 418 -8.09 -16.79 -5.70
CA SER A 418 -9.13 -16.13 -6.46
C SER A 418 -10.49 -16.51 -5.89
N ALA A 419 -11.19 -15.56 -5.28
CA ALA A 419 -12.46 -15.77 -4.59
C ALA A 419 -13.27 -14.46 -4.53
N PRO A 420 -14.55 -14.51 -4.10
CA PRO A 420 -15.30 -13.31 -3.74
C PRO A 420 -14.57 -12.48 -2.66
N LEU A 421 -14.78 -11.17 -2.67
CA LEU A 421 -13.99 -10.25 -1.86
C LEU A 421 -14.19 -10.46 -0.35
N GLU A 422 -15.41 -10.80 0.05
CA GLU A 422 -15.78 -11.14 1.43
C GLU A 422 -15.00 -12.36 1.93
N GLU A 423 -14.83 -13.37 1.08
CA GLU A 423 -14.05 -14.56 1.41
C GLU A 423 -12.56 -14.23 1.53
N LEU A 424 -12.02 -13.38 0.65
CA LEU A 424 -10.62 -12.94 0.75
C LEU A 424 -10.35 -12.13 2.02
N VAL A 425 -11.31 -11.33 2.49
CA VAL A 425 -11.25 -10.63 3.78
C VAL A 425 -11.30 -11.62 4.94
N ALA A 426 -12.27 -12.54 4.94
CA ALA A 426 -12.43 -13.56 5.98
C ALA A 426 -11.18 -14.46 6.11
N ARG A 427 -10.54 -14.81 4.99
CA ARG A 427 -9.29 -15.59 4.96
C ARG A 427 -8.01 -14.77 5.23
N GLY A 428 -8.13 -13.46 5.48
CA GLY A 428 -7.00 -12.57 5.77
C GLY A 428 -6.08 -12.29 4.58
N VAL A 429 -6.54 -12.54 3.34
CA VAL A 429 -5.82 -12.22 2.10
C VAL A 429 -5.86 -10.71 1.82
N VAL A 430 -6.95 -10.05 2.24
CA VAL A 430 -7.14 -8.60 2.22
C VAL A 430 -7.09 -8.07 3.66
N PRO A 431 -5.89 -7.79 4.20
CA PRO A 431 -5.72 -7.43 5.60
C PRO A 431 -6.01 -5.95 5.93
N SER A 432 -6.26 -5.10 4.92
CA SER A 432 -6.51 -3.66 5.13
C SER A 432 -7.37 -3.05 4.01
N ALA A 433 -7.95 -1.89 4.28
CA ALA A 433 -8.73 -1.14 3.30
C ALA A 433 -7.88 -0.64 2.10
N GLU A 434 -6.58 -0.45 2.27
CA GLU A 434 -5.68 -0.11 1.16
C GLU A 434 -5.52 -1.29 0.21
N VAL A 435 -5.37 -2.50 0.75
CA VAL A 435 -5.34 -3.72 -0.08
C VAL A 435 -6.70 -3.96 -0.74
N LEU A 436 -7.80 -3.66 -0.05
CA LEU A 436 -9.14 -3.66 -0.65
C LEU A 436 -9.17 -2.72 -1.86
N ALA A 437 -8.69 -1.49 -1.69
CA ALA A 437 -8.67 -0.47 -2.74
C ALA A 437 -7.81 -0.84 -3.96
N GLU A 438 -6.77 -1.67 -3.79
CA GLU A 438 -5.97 -2.23 -4.90
C GLU A 438 -6.78 -3.25 -5.73
N LEU A 439 -7.75 -3.92 -5.14
CA LEU A 439 -8.52 -5.01 -5.76
C LEU A 439 -9.83 -4.54 -6.38
N VAL A 440 -10.50 -3.58 -5.75
CA VAL A 440 -11.82 -3.06 -6.16
C VAL A 440 -11.90 -2.67 -7.65
N PRO A 441 -10.87 -2.08 -8.30
CA PRO A 441 -10.93 -1.79 -9.73
C PRO A 441 -11.21 -2.98 -10.63
N GLN A 442 -10.87 -4.22 -10.21
CA GLN A 442 -11.19 -5.43 -10.97
C GLN A 442 -12.71 -5.68 -11.01
N LEU A 443 -13.40 -5.45 -9.90
CA LEU A 443 -14.85 -5.61 -9.78
C LEU A 443 -15.61 -4.44 -10.43
N VAL A 444 -15.18 -3.20 -10.15
CA VAL A 444 -15.82 -2.00 -10.70
C VAL A 444 -15.69 -1.94 -12.22
N ALA A 445 -14.59 -2.45 -12.78
CA ALA A 445 -14.43 -2.56 -14.23
C ALA A 445 -15.51 -3.45 -14.88
N ALA A 446 -15.85 -4.59 -14.26
CA ALA A 446 -16.88 -5.48 -14.76
C ALA A 446 -18.26 -4.81 -14.68
N VAL A 447 -18.62 -4.27 -13.51
CA VAL A 447 -19.91 -3.58 -13.30
C VAL A 447 -20.07 -2.34 -14.19
N THR A 448 -18.98 -1.60 -14.41
CA THR A 448 -19.00 -0.42 -15.31
C THR A 448 -19.15 -0.86 -16.76
N ALA A 449 -18.62 -2.02 -17.15
CA ALA A 449 -18.73 -2.49 -18.52
C ALA A 449 -20.14 -2.97 -18.86
N GLU A 450 -20.95 -3.45 -17.92
CA GLU A 450 -22.32 -3.93 -18.20
C GLU A 450 -23.27 -2.90 -18.83
N GLN A 451 -22.90 -1.62 -18.91
CA GLN A 451 -23.62 -0.59 -19.68
C GLN A 451 -23.48 -0.74 -21.22
N TYR A 452 -22.66 -1.66 -21.72
CA TYR A 452 -22.51 -1.91 -23.16
C TYR A 452 -23.14 -3.27 -23.50
N ALA A 453 -24.02 -3.34 -24.50
CA ALA A 453 -24.66 -4.60 -24.87
C ALA A 453 -23.68 -5.58 -25.53
N ASP A 454 -22.84 -5.09 -26.44
CA ASP A 454 -21.85 -5.88 -27.18
C ASP A 454 -20.74 -6.42 -26.26
N GLU A 455 -20.57 -7.75 -26.23
CA GLU A 455 -19.58 -8.42 -25.36
C GLU A 455 -18.12 -8.00 -25.67
N PRO A 456 -17.66 -7.95 -26.94
CA PRO A 456 -16.33 -7.42 -27.24
C PRO A 456 -16.09 -5.99 -26.77
N LEU A 457 -17.08 -5.09 -26.88
CA LEU A 457 -16.98 -3.73 -26.33
C LEU A 457 -16.91 -3.73 -24.80
N ARG A 458 -17.74 -4.54 -24.13
CA ARG A 458 -17.70 -4.69 -22.66
C ARG A 458 -16.30 -5.07 -22.19
N ASP A 459 -15.71 -6.08 -22.82
CA ASP A 459 -14.39 -6.57 -22.45
C ASP A 459 -13.31 -5.50 -22.66
N LEU A 460 -13.35 -4.78 -23.79
CA LEU A 460 -12.43 -3.69 -24.09
C LEU A 460 -12.56 -2.57 -23.05
N MET A 461 -13.79 -2.20 -22.68
CA MET A 461 -14.06 -1.15 -21.70
C MET A 461 -13.66 -1.56 -20.29
N ALA A 462 -13.89 -2.82 -19.89
CA ALA A 462 -13.41 -3.36 -18.62
C ALA A 462 -11.88 -3.38 -18.57
N GLY A 463 -11.20 -3.74 -19.66
CA GLY A 463 -9.74 -3.70 -19.78
C GLY A 463 -9.20 -2.28 -19.66
N THR A 464 -9.83 -1.35 -20.39
CA THR A 464 -9.49 0.09 -20.35
C THR A 464 -9.66 0.67 -18.95
N TYR A 465 -10.72 0.31 -18.24
CA TYR A 465 -10.96 0.75 -16.86
C TYR A 465 -9.85 0.30 -15.92
N ARG A 466 -9.51 -0.99 -15.95
CA ARG A 466 -8.42 -1.56 -15.13
C ARG A 466 -7.09 -0.85 -15.41
N ALA A 467 -6.75 -0.68 -16.69
CA ALA A 467 -5.55 0.05 -17.11
C ALA A 467 -5.54 1.48 -16.59
N PHE A 468 -6.68 2.17 -16.60
CA PHE A 468 -6.81 3.55 -16.16
C PHE A 468 -6.64 3.69 -14.64
N ARG A 469 -7.16 2.75 -13.86
CA ARG A 469 -7.04 2.75 -12.39
C ARG A 469 -5.66 2.37 -11.91
N ASN A 470 -4.92 1.58 -12.68
CA ASN A 470 -3.52 1.23 -12.40
C ASN A 470 -2.53 2.38 -12.61
N ARG A 471 -2.99 3.53 -13.11
CA ARG A 471 -2.15 4.72 -13.31
C ARG A 471 -1.82 5.39 -11.98
N ARG A 472 -0.60 5.90 -11.89
CA ARG A 472 -0.15 6.66 -10.72
C ARG A 472 -0.79 8.05 -10.72
N SER A 473 -1.21 8.49 -9.54
CA SER A 473 -1.77 9.81 -9.32
C SER A 473 -0.70 10.90 -9.45
N LEU A 474 -1.06 12.01 -10.11
CA LEU A 474 -0.29 13.25 -10.12
C LEU A 474 -0.43 14.03 -8.80
N LEU A 475 0.63 14.77 -8.46
CA LEU A 475 0.57 15.84 -7.47
C LEU A 475 -0.14 17.04 -8.10
N LEU A 476 -1.29 17.41 -7.52
CA LEU A 476 -2.12 18.51 -7.98
C LEU A 476 -2.25 19.56 -6.88
N LEU A 477 -2.23 20.83 -7.28
CA LEU A 477 -2.44 21.99 -6.41
C LEU A 477 -3.69 22.77 -6.87
N ASP A 478 -4.08 23.79 -6.11
CA ASP A 478 -5.17 24.72 -6.46
C ASP A 478 -6.53 24.04 -6.74
N LEU A 479 -6.80 22.94 -6.04
CA LEU A 479 -8.01 22.11 -6.23
C LEU A 479 -8.16 21.56 -7.66
N ALA A 480 -7.07 21.50 -8.43
CA ALA A 480 -7.06 20.84 -9.73
C ALA A 480 -7.43 19.36 -9.58
N HIS A 481 -8.04 18.81 -10.63
CA HIS A 481 -8.40 17.40 -10.69
C HIS A 481 -7.70 16.72 -11.87
N GLN A 482 -7.39 15.44 -11.71
CA GLN A 482 -6.82 14.63 -12.78
C GLN A 482 -7.86 14.37 -13.87
N VAL A 483 -7.38 13.99 -15.04
CA VAL A 483 -8.23 13.46 -16.11
C VAL A 483 -9.09 12.32 -15.57
N ARG A 484 -10.39 12.40 -15.81
CA ARG A 484 -11.37 11.35 -15.52
C ARG A 484 -11.44 10.35 -16.65
N ILE A 485 -12.01 9.18 -16.39
CA ILE A 485 -11.98 8.09 -17.36
C ILE A 485 -12.87 8.40 -18.56
N GLU A 486 -14.00 9.07 -18.32
CA GLU A 486 -14.95 9.54 -19.33
C GLU A 486 -14.38 10.68 -20.20
N GLU A 487 -13.19 11.19 -19.87
CA GLU A 487 -12.50 12.21 -20.67
C GLU A 487 -11.52 11.63 -21.69
N LEU A 488 -11.32 10.30 -21.69
CA LEU A 488 -10.53 9.62 -22.70
C LEU A 488 -11.20 9.70 -24.07
N PRO A 489 -10.47 10.04 -25.14
CA PRO A 489 -11.03 10.16 -26.48
C PRO A 489 -11.81 8.92 -26.95
N TRP A 490 -11.25 7.72 -26.73
CA TRP A 490 -11.88 6.47 -27.14
C TRP A 490 -13.10 6.09 -26.28
N LEU A 491 -13.16 6.50 -25.01
CA LEU A 491 -14.36 6.30 -24.19
C LEU A 491 -15.48 7.28 -24.54
N ARG A 492 -15.13 8.51 -24.93
CA ARG A 492 -16.10 9.48 -25.46
C ARG A 492 -16.68 8.99 -26.78
N ALA A 493 -15.84 8.45 -27.66
CA ALA A 493 -16.27 7.94 -28.96
C ALA A 493 -17.32 6.82 -28.85
N VAL A 494 -17.21 5.94 -27.85
CA VAL A 494 -18.20 4.86 -27.63
C VAL A 494 -19.32 5.24 -26.66
N SER A 495 -19.40 6.50 -26.21
CA SER A 495 -20.39 6.90 -25.19
C SER A 495 -21.83 6.81 -25.69
N ALA A 496 -22.07 6.99 -26.99
CA ALA A 496 -23.38 6.83 -27.63
C ALA A 496 -23.83 5.36 -27.73
N HIS A 497 -22.90 4.41 -27.57
CA HIS A 497 -23.15 2.97 -27.60
C HIS A 497 -23.38 2.37 -26.22
N ARG A 498 -23.59 3.23 -25.21
CA ARG A 498 -24.08 2.82 -23.90
C ARG A 498 -25.58 2.61 -24.03
N ASP A 499 -25.99 1.36 -24.00
CA ASP A 499 -27.38 1.05 -23.78
C ASP A 499 -27.65 1.20 -22.29
N ALA A 500 -28.76 1.84 -21.92
CA ALA A 500 -29.28 1.71 -20.56
C ALA A 500 -29.76 0.26 -20.37
N ALA A 501 -28.82 -0.68 -20.31
CA ALA A 501 -29.09 -2.06 -20.06
C ALA A 501 -29.89 -2.14 -18.76
N ALA A 502 -31.08 -2.74 -18.84
CA ALA A 502 -31.93 -2.93 -17.67
C ALA A 502 -31.10 -3.66 -16.59
N GLY A 503 -30.90 -3.03 -15.42
CA GLY A 503 -30.07 -3.60 -14.36
C GLY A 503 -28.71 -2.92 -14.13
N ALA A 504 -28.17 -2.10 -15.06
CA ALA A 504 -26.80 -1.57 -14.91
C ALA A 504 -26.68 -0.56 -13.75
N GLN A 505 -27.74 0.19 -13.47
CA GLN A 505 -27.82 1.09 -12.32
C GLN A 505 -27.95 0.29 -11.02
N GLU A 506 -28.83 -0.71 -10.99
CA GLU A 506 -29.04 -1.59 -9.83
C GLU A 506 -27.79 -2.40 -9.48
N GLN A 507 -27.04 -2.87 -10.49
CA GLN A 507 -25.76 -3.56 -10.28
C GLN A 507 -24.69 -2.63 -9.70
N ALA A 508 -24.63 -1.37 -10.14
CA ALA A 508 -23.72 -0.37 -9.59
C ALA A 508 -24.07 -0.04 -8.14
N GLU A 509 -25.36 0.07 -7.84
CA GLU A 509 -25.87 0.29 -6.49
C GLU A 509 -25.54 -0.91 -5.57
N GLU A 510 -25.81 -2.14 -6.01
CA GLU A 510 -25.50 -3.36 -5.27
C GLU A 510 -23.99 -3.51 -5.01
N ALA A 511 -23.17 -3.27 -6.03
CA ALA A 511 -21.73 -3.28 -5.88
C ALA A 511 -21.26 -2.20 -4.89
N LEU A 512 -21.83 -1.00 -4.94
CA LEU A 512 -21.51 0.08 -4.01
C LEU A 512 -21.89 -0.27 -2.58
N ARG A 513 -23.08 -0.86 -2.38
CA ARG A 513 -23.58 -1.29 -1.06
C ARG A 513 -22.68 -2.35 -0.45
N ARG A 514 -22.43 -3.45 -1.19
CA ARG A 514 -21.54 -4.54 -0.73
C ARG A 514 -20.13 -4.04 -0.40
N LEU A 515 -19.55 -3.20 -1.25
CA LEU A 515 -18.22 -2.63 -1.00
C LEU A 515 -18.20 -1.69 0.21
N GLY A 516 -19.25 -0.87 0.37
CA GLY A 516 -19.41 0.03 1.50
C GLY A 516 -19.55 -0.72 2.82
N GLU A 517 -20.42 -1.73 2.87
CA GLU A 517 -20.61 -2.61 4.03
C GLU A 517 -19.33 -3.33 4.43
N LEU A 518 -18.62 -3.91 3.45
CA LEU A 518 -17.36 -4.59 3.69
C LEU A 518 -16.29 -3.62 4.21
N ALA A 519 -16.18 -2.43 3.63
CA ALA A 519 -15.21 -1.43 4.05
C ALA A 519 -15.45 -0.96 5.51
N VAL A 520 -16.72 -0.75 5.87
CA VAL A 520 -17.11 -0.29 7.21
C VAL A 520 -16.98 -1.39 8.26
N SER A 521 -17.35 -2.63 7.92
CA SER A 521 -17.41 -3.73 8.88
C SER A 521 -16.05 -4.39 9.12
N ALA A 522 -15.19 -4.49 8.09
CA ALA A 522 -13.96 -5.27 8.20
C ALA A 522 -12.71 -4.46 8.60
N PHE A 523 -12.73 -3.13 8.47
CA PHE A 523 -11.53 -2.29 8.65
C PHE A 523 -11.72 -1.14 9.64
N PRO A 524 -12.00 -1.45 10.92
CA PRO A 524 -12.02 -0.44 11.98
C PRO A 524 -10.65 0.23 12.15
N ALA A 525 -10.66 1.49 12.61
CA ALA A 525 -9.53 2.42 12.69
C ALA A 525 -9.01 2.97 11.36
N THR A 526 -9.57 2.55 10.22
CA THR A 526 -9.09 2.98 8.91
C THR A 526 -10.07 3.97 8.28
N VAL A 527 -9.54 5.15 7.94
CA VAL A 527 -10.19 6.12 7.05
C VAL A 527 -10.29 5.50 5.65
N LEU A 528 -11.42 5.66 4.95
CA LEU A 528 -11.56 5.12 3.60
C LEU A 528 -10.44 5.67 2.70
N PRO A 529 -9.54 4.81 2.17
CA PRO A 529 -8.42 5.30 1.37
C PRO A 529 -8.91 6.04 0.13
N ASN A 530 -8.22 7.11 -0.27
CA ASN A 530 -8.59 7.90 -1.45
C ASN A 530 -8.79 7.07 -2.73
N PRO A 531 -8.01 6.00 -3.01
CA PRO A 531 -8.32 5.10 -4.13
C PRO A 531 -9.68 4.42 -3.99
N LEU A 532 -10.07 3.95 -2.80
CA LEU A 532 -11.39 3.37 -2.55
C LEU A 532 -12.50 4.41 -2.69
N VAL A 533 -12.33 5.61 -2.11
CA VAL A 533 -13.27 6.75 -2.24
C VAL A 533 -13.55 7.06 -3.71
N ARG A 534 -12.52 7.01 -4.58
CA ARG A 534 -12.69 7.23 -6.02
C ARG A 534 -13.54 6.16 -6.71
N GLU A 535 -13.41 4.90 -6.31
CA GLU A 535 -14.21 3.80 -6.84
C GLU A 535 -15.65 3.88 -6.35
N LEU A 536 -15.87 4.13 -5.05
CA LEU A 536 -17.20 4.36 -4.48
C LEU A 536 -17.88 5.57 -5.14
N SER A 537 -17.15 6.66 -5.38
CA SER A 537 -17.66 7.84 -6.11
C SER A 537 -18.01 7.54 -7.56
N HIS A 538 -17.31 6.60 -8.20
CA HIS A 538 -17.60 6.18 -9.56
C HIS A 538 -18.92 5.41 -9.61
N LEU A 539 -19.04 4.38 -8.79
CA LEU A 539 -20.27 3.59 -8.65
C LEU A 539 -21.46 4.46 -8.21
N GLY A 540 -21.28 5.36 -7.24
CA GLY A 540 -22.35 6.25 -6.77
C GLY A 540 -22.84 7.24 -7.82
N ARG A 541 -22.01 7.62 -8.80
CA ARG A 541 -22.46 8.38 -9.97
C ARG A 541 -23.23 7.52 -10.95
N GLN A 542 -22.76 6.30 -11.22
CA GLN A 542 -23.45 5.35 -12.09
C GLN A 542 -24.80 4.91 -11.51
N ALA A 543 -24.91 4.83 -10.19
CA ALA A 543 -26.14 4.52 -9.45
C ALA A 543 -27.05 5.76 -9.25
N GLU A 544 -26.60 6.96 -9.62
CA GLU A 544 -27.31 8.24 -9.43
C GLU A 544 -27.72 8.59 -7.99
N LEU A 545 -27.02 8.06 -6.99
CA LEU A 545 -27.40 8.19 -5.56
C LEU A 545 -27.03 9.54 -4.92
N GLY A 546 -26.36 10.44 -5.66
CA GLY A 546 -25.95 11.75 -5.16
C GLY A 546 -25.03 11.68 -3.94
N THR A 547 -24.00 10.82 -3.98
CA THR A 547 -23.08 10.54 -2.86
C THR A 547 -21.85 11.48 -2.87
N PRO A 548 -21.74 12.49 -1.98
CA PRO A 548 -20.62 13.43 -1.96
C PRO A 548 -19.43 12.85 -1.19
N PHE A 549 -18.80 11.78 -1.68
CA PHE A 549 -17.66 11.22 -0.97
C PHE A 549 -16.48 12.21 -0.91
N VAL A 550 -15.94 12.40 0.30
CA VAL A 550 -14.83 13.30 0.60
C VAL A 550 -13.51 12.54 0.71
N GLU A 551 -12.42 13.13 0.23
CA GLU A 551 -11.08 12.55 0.33
C GLU A 551 -10.47 12.75 1.72
N GLU A 552 -9.57 11.84 2.09
CA GLU A 552 -8.58 12.09 3.13
C GLU A 552 -7.58 13.14 2.63
N LEU A 553 -7.51 14.26 3.37
CA LEU A 553 -6.65 15.39 3.05
C LEU A 553 -5.29 15.25 3.75
N ALA A 554 -4.22 15.55 3.03
CA ALA A 554 -2.87 15.53 3.56
C ALA A 554 -2.51 16.88 4.22
N ALA A 555 -2.14 16.84 5.50
CA ALA A 555 -1.95 18.05 6.32
C ALA A 555 -0.77 18.93 5.91
N ASP A 556 0.23 18.36 5.23
CA ASP A 556 1.43 19.05 4.73
C ASP A 556 1.18 19.88 3.47
N ILE A 557 0.12 19.56 2.70
CA ILE A 557 -0.26 20.28 1.48
C ILE A 557 -1.64 20.94 1.58
N PHE A 558 -2.26 20.92 2.77
CA PHE A 558 -3.59 21.48 2.98
C PHE A 558 -3.58 23.01 2.93
N MET A 559 -4.37 23.57 2.01
CA MET A 559 -4.42 25.00 1.73
C MET A 559 -5.43 25.76 2.62
N GLY A 560 -5.99 25.13 3.65
CA GLY A 560 -6.90 25.80 4.60
C GLY A 560 -8.31 26.04 4.07
N THR A 561 -8.70 25.36 2.99
CA THR A 561 -10.03 25.46 2.39
C THR A 561 -10.54 24.10 1.95
N PHE A 562 -11.86 24.00 1.77
CA PHE A 562 -12.55 22.77 1.38
C PHE A 562 -13.37 23.01 0.11
N THR A 563 -13.57 21.95 -0.67
CA THR A 563 -14.52 21.98 -1.79
C THR A 563 -15.96 21.93 -1.27
N PRO A 564 -16.96 22.45 -2.02
CA PRO A 564 -18.38 22.45 -1.61
C PRO A 564 -18.93 21.10 -1.16
N LYS A 565 -18.43 19.99 -1.72
CA LYS A 565 -18.89 18.64 -1.36
C LYS A 565 -18.66 18.28 0.11
N PHE A 566 -17.68 18.89 0.79
CA PHE A 566 -17.49 18.66 2.23
C PHE A 566 -18.68 19.17 3.04
N LEU A 567 -19.22 20.33 2.68
CA LEU A 567 -20.43 20.87 3.33
C LEU A 567 -21.66 20.00 3.01
N VAL A 568 -21.77 19.48 1.79
CA VAL A 568 -22.86 18.56 1.42
C VAL A 568 -22.78 17.26 2.22
N ALA A 569 -21.58 16.69 2.38
CA ALA A 569 -21.36 15.50 3.21
C ALA A 569 -21.65 15.77 4.70
N ALA A 570 -21.25 16.94 5.23
CA ALA A 570 -21.56 17.34 6.59
C ALA A 570 -23.07 17.55 6.82
N ARG A 571 -23.81 18.05 5.83
CA ARG A 571 -25.27 18.10 5.89
C ARG A 571 -25.89 16.71 5.97
N ILE A 572 -25.41 15.74 5.18
CA ILE A 572 -25.90 14.36 5.25
C ILE A 572 -25.65 13.76 6.65
N ALA A 573 -24.49 14.02 7.24
CA ALA A 573 -24.22 13.63 8.62
C ALA A 573 -25.17 14.31 9.62
N ALA A 574 -25.47 15.60 9.42
CA ALA A 574 -26.42 16.34 10.24
C ALA A 574 -27.84 15.77 10.17
N ASP A 575 -28.30 15.39 8.98
CA ASP A 575 -29.63 14.83 8.77
C ASP A 575 -29.76 13.43 9.42
N LEU A 576 -28.67 12.64 9.45
CA LEU A 576 -28.66 11.30 10.01
C LEU A 576 -28.47 11.26 11.54
N LEU A 577 -27.66 12.18 12.09
CA LEU A 577 -27.11 12.06 13.44
C LEU A 577 -27.63 13.12 14.42
N GLU A 578 -28.62 13.92 14.05
CA GLU A 578 -29.25 14.87 14.98
C GLU A 578 -29.87 14.15 16.18
N GLY A 579 -29.64 14.68 17.37
CA GLY A 579 -30.03 14.09 18.66
C GLY A 579 -29.21 12.87 19.06
N SER A 580 -28.16 12.49 18.34
CA SER A 580 -27.42 11.26 18.59
C SER A 580 -26.31 11.39 19.65
N LEU A 581 -25.75 10.25 20.07
CA LEU A 581 -24.57 10.21 20.93
C LEU A 581 -23.36 10.87 20.27
N TYR A 582 -23.19 10.72 18.95
CA TYR A 582 -22.08 11.30 18.19
C TYR A 582 -22.13 12.83 18.19
N GLU A 583 -23.31 13.41 17.96
CA GLU A 583 -23.52 14.86 18.03
C GLU A 583 -23.10 15.41 19.38
N ARG A 584 -23.65 14.84 20.46
CA ARG A 584 -23.37 15.28 21.83
C ARG A 584 -21.90 15.11 22.20
N TYR A 585 -21.26 14.00 21.81
CA TYR A 585 -19.87 13.73 22.20
C TYR A 585 -18.89 14.69 21.55
N TYR A 586 -19.14 15.05 20.28
CA TYR A 586 -18.30 16.00 19.57
C TYR A 586 -18.75 17.46 19.71
N ASP A 587 -19.88 17.72 20.37
CA ASP A 587 -20.46 19.05 20.56
C ASP A 587 -20.67 19.75 19.20
N ILE A 588 -21.48 19.13 18.34
CA ILE A 588 -21.72 19.60 16.96
C ILE A 588 -23.05 20.34 16.89
N ASP A 589 -23.07 21.55 16.35
CA ASP A 589 -24.31 22.27 15.99
C ASP A 589 -24.73 21.87 14.57
N PHE A 590 -25.52 20.80 14.47
CA PHE A 590 -26.03 20.33 13.18
C PHE A 590 -27.03 21.29 12.52
N ALA A 591 -27.76 22.08 13.32
CA ALA A 591 -28.65 23.11 12.80
C ALA A 591 -27.88 24.23 12.07
N ARG A 592 -26.71 24.66 12.60
CA ARG A 592 -25.80 25.60 11.93
C ARG A 592 -25.32 25.04 10.60
N LEU A 593 -24.89 23.77 10.56
CA LEU A 593 -24.44 23.12 9.32
C LEU A 593 -25.53 23.10 8.23
N ARG A 594 -26.78 22.79 8.59
CA ARG A 594 -27.90 22.83 7.64
C ARG A 594 -28.14 24.23 7.09
N ARG A 595 -28.16 25.25 7.95
CA ARG A 595 -28.32 26.65 7.53
C ARG A 595 -27.22 27.07 6.55
N MET A 596 -25.97 26.74 6.83
CA MET A 596 -24.82 27.02 5.94
C MET A 596 -25.00 26.33 4.57
N ALA A 597 -25.41 25.07 4.55
CA ALA A 597 -25.62 24.32 3.32
C ALA A 597 -26.74 24.92 2.45
N VAL A 598 -27.84 25.36 3.08
CA VAL A 598 -28.95 26.05 2.39
C VAL A 598 -28.46 27.39 1.81
N ALA A 599 -27.77 28.20 2.62
CA ALA A 599 -27.24 29.50 2.18
C ALA A 599 -26.30 29.37 0.97
N GLN A 600 -25.36 28.41 1.00
CA GLN A 600 -24.44 28.17 -0.11
C GLN A 600 -25.15 27.71 -1.38
N ALA A 601 -26.20 26.90 -1.26
CA ALA A 601 -26.99 26.45 -2.42
C ALA A 601 -27.74 27.62 -3.08
N VAL A 602 -28.34 28.51 -2.27
CA VAL A 602 -29.04 29.72 -2.75
C VAL A 602 -28.05 30.68 -3.44
N ASP A 603 -26.90 30.94 -2.83
CA ASP A 603 -25.86 31.81 -3.42
C ASP A 603 -25.31 31.25 -4.74
N SER A 604 -25.08 29.93 -4.80
CA SER A 604 -24.63 29.26 -6.04
C SER A 604 -25.68 29.35 -7.16
N ALA A 605 -26.97 29.22 -6.83
CA ALA A 605 -28.07 29.38 -7.78
C ALA A 605 -28.17 30.83 -8.28
N GLY A 606 -28.09 31.81 -7.39
CA GLY A 606 -28.17 33.24 -7.74
C GLY A 606 -27.00 33.72 -8.62
N ARG A 607 -25.81 33.14 -8.47
CA ARG A 607 -24.62 33.47 -9.27
C ARG A 607 -24.57 32.77 -10.63
N GLY A 608 -25.45 31.80 -10.90
CA GLY A 608 -25.42 30.98 -12.11
C GLY A 608 -24.15 30.13 -12.28
N ARG A 609 -23.30 30.04 -11.25
CA ARG A 609 -22.07 29.24 -11.26
C ARG A 609 -21.84 28.56 -9.90
N PRO A 610 -21.38 27.30 -9.87
CA PRO A 610 -21.07 26.61 -8.62
C PRO A 610 -19.97 27.34 -7.83
N ALA A 611 -20.11 27.40 -6.51
CA ALA A 611 -19.02 27.80 -5.64
C ALA A 611 -17.79 26.89 -5.85
N ARG A 612 -16.58 27.44 -5.78
CA ARG A 612 -15.33 26.66 -5.88
C ARG A 612 -14.87 26.14 -4.52
N THR A 613 -15.26 26.82 -3.44
CA THR A 613 -14.83 26.61 -2.06
C THR A 613 -16.04 26.67 -1.12
N ALA A 614 -15.91 26.07 0.06
CA ALA A 614 -16.86 26.17 1.16
C ALA A 614 -16.26 26.99 2.32
N GLU A 615 -16.26 28.33 2.18
CA GLU A 615 -15.57 29.24 3.09
C GLU A 615 -16.11 29.18 4.52
N GLU A 616 -17.43 29.27 4.70
CA GLU A 616 -18.03 29.19 6.04
C GLU A 616 -17.76 27.84 6.71
N PHE A 617 -17.71 26.75 5.94
CA PHE A 617 -17.34 25.43 6.46
C PHE A 617 -15.88 25.37 6.91
N ALA A 618 -14.97 26.00 6.15
CA ALA A 618 -13.57 26.12 6.53
C ALA A 618 -13.39 26.93 7.83
N THR A 619 -14.14 28.04 7.96
CA THR A 619 -14.17 28.84 9.19
C THR A 619 -14.66 28.03 10.38
N LEU A 620 -15.78 27.30 10.26
CA LEU A 620 -16.28 26.43 11.32
C LEU A 620 -15.24 25.36 11.74
N CYS A 621 -14.55 24.73 10.79
CA CYS A 621 -13.51 23.74 11.11
C CYS A 621 -12.33 24.39 11.85
N THR A 622 -11.97 25.63 11.49
CA THR A 622 -10.89 26.41 12.09
C THR A 622 -11.23 26.83 13.52
N GLU A 623 -12.45 27.36 13.73
CA GLU A 623 -13.02 27.69 15.05
C GLU A 623 -12.96 26.48 15.99
N ARG A 624 -13.50 25.34 15.53
CA ARG A 624 -13.53 24.09 16.30
C ARG A 624 -12.15 23.51 16.58
N ALA A 625 -11.16 23.79 15.73
CA ALA A 625 -9.78 23.39 15.94
C ALA A 625 -9.04 24.30 16.96
N GLY A 626 -9.65 25.40 17.39
CA GLY A 626 -9.07 26.34 18.36
C GLY A 626 -7.81 27.02 17.82
N THR A 627 -7.84 27.44 16.55
CA THR A 627 -6.74 28.14 15.86
C THR A 627 -7.30 29.36 15.12
N ASP A 628 -6.44 30.34 14.84
CA ASP A 628 -6.77 31.55 14.09
C ASP A 628 -6.62 31.37 12.56
N GLY A 629 -6.23 30.18 12.10
CA GLY A 629 -6.06 29.84 10.68
C GLY A 629 -4.85 30.49 9.99
N ARG A 630 -4.05 31.29 10.71
CA ARG A 630 -2.85 31.96 10.15
C ARG A 630 -1.65 31.01 10.08
N ASP A 631 -1.54 30.11 11.05
CA ASP A 631 -0.48 29.13 11.12
C ASP A 631 -0.73 27.93 10.19
N ARG A 632 0.25 27.63 9.34
CA ARG A 632 0.19 26.55 8.32
C ARG A 632 1.04 25.32 8.68
N ARG A 633 1.50 25.21 9.93
CA ARG A 633 2.22 24.00 10.39
C ARG A 633 1.34 22.75 10.19
N PRO A 634 1.90 21.60 9.75
CA PRO A 634 1.11 20.39 9.51
C PRO A 634 0.30 19.91 10.71
N ALA A 635 0.76 20.17 11.95
CA ALA A 635 0.00 19.84 13.15
C ALA A 635 -1.29 20.68 13.30
N VAL A 636 -1.25 21.97 12.95
CA VAL A 636 -2.41 22.88 12.96
C VAL A 636 -3.39 22.49 11.86
N ASN A 637 -2.89 22.32 10.63
CA ASN A 637 -3.69 21.83 9.50
C ASN A 637 -4.36 20.49 9.84
N GLY A 638 -3.65 19.58 10.49
CA GLY A 638 -4.19 18.30 10.94
C GLY A 638 -5.36 18.43 11.92
N LYS A 639 -5.34 19.39 12.85
CA LYS A 639 -6.49 19.68 13.73
C LYS A 639 -7.71 20.16 12.95
N VAL A 640 -7.52 21.04 11.95
CA VAL A 640 -8.61 21.54 11.10
C VAL A 640 -9.20 20.43 10.23
N ILE A 641 -8.35 19.60 9.62
CA ILE A 641 -8.77 18.42 8.83
C ILE A 641 -9.53 17.43 9.71
N GLU A 642 -9.08 17.19 10.95
CA GLU A 642 -9.78 16.32 11.89
C GLU A 642 -11.18 16.83 12.23
N GLN A 643 -11.38 18.15 12.35
CA GLN A 643 -12.73 18.71 12.53
C GLN A 643 -13.61 18.46 11.29
N ALA A 644 -13.07 18.62 10.08
CA ALA A 644 -13.82 18.28 8.87
C ALA A 644 -14.16 16.78 8.81
N GLN A 645 -13.26 15.89 9.22
CA GLN A 645 -13.53 14.46 9.33
C GLN A 645 -14.64 14.16 10.34
N ILE A 646 -14.67 14.85 11.49
CA ILE A 646 -15.73 14.70 12.49
C ILE A 646 -17.08 15.15 11.93
N LEU A 647 -17.14 16.35 11.35
CA LEU A 647 -18.39 16.94 10.85
C LEU A 647 -18.97 16.18 9.65
N THR A 648 -18.11 15.58 8.83
CA THR A 648 -18.53 14.76 7.67
C THR A 648 -18.66 13.28 8.01
N THR A 649 -18.35 12.87 9.25
CA THR A 649 -18.16 11.46 9.67
C THR A 649 -17.19 10.68 8.78
N HIS A 650 -16.39 11.41 8.01
CA HIS A 650 -15.56 10.92 6.92
C HIS A 650 -16.22 9.79 6.11
N ASN A 651 -17.34 10.11 5.46
CA ASN A 651 -18.13 9.26 4.56
C ASN A 651 -19.02 8.19 5.21
N LEU A 652 -18.94 7.94 6.53
CA LEU A 652 -19.79 6.92 7.17
C LEU A 652 -21.28 7.25 7.04
N ALA A 653 -21.68 8.51 7.30
CA ALA A 653 -23.05 8.95 7.11
C ALA A 653 -23.48 8.94 5.63
N THR A 654 -22.56 9.25 4.70
CA THR A 654 -22.85 9.14 3.26
C THR A 654 -23.15 7.69 2.87
N LEU A 655 -22.37 6.74 3.36
CA LEU A 655 -22.63 5.31 3.13
C LEU A 655 -23.96 4.88 3.77
N ALA A 656 -24.19 5.22 5.03
CA ALA A 656 -25.40 4.79 5.74
C ALA A 656 -26.68 5.41 5.16
N ALA A 657 -26.70 6.73 4.93
CA ALA A 657 -27.92 7.45 4.55
C ALA A 657 -28.17 7.50 3.04
N ARG A 658 -27.14 7.45 2.19
CA ARG A 658 -27.31 7.54 0.72
C ARG A 658 -27.12 6.21 0.00
N VAL A 659 -26.18 5.38 0.46
CA VAL A 659 -25.97 4.04 -0.12
C VAL A 659 -26.87 3.00 0.56
N GLY A 660 -27.29 3.24 1.79
CA GLY A 660 -28.17 2.33 2.53
C GLY A 660 -27.44 1.09 3.04
N ILE A 661 -26.17 1.22 3.45
CA ILE A 661 -25.42 0.10 4.01
C ILE A 661 -26.03 -0.36 5.34
N ALA A 662 -26.13 -1.68 5.54
CA ALA A 662 -26.63 -2.28 6.77
C ALA A 662 -25.75 -3.49 7.15
N PRO A 663 -24.84 -3.36 8.14
CA PRO A 663 -24.02 -4.48 8.57
C PRO A 663 -24.91 -5.68 8.97
N ALA A 664 -24.60 -6.88 8.46
CA ALA A 664 -25.44 -8.07 8.62
C ALA A 664 -25.77 -8.45 10.08
N GLY A 665 -24.91 -8.07 11.04
CA GLY A 665 -25.10 -8.28 12.48
C GLY A 665 -25.63 -7.05 13.23
N GLY A 666 -26.15 -6.05 12.53
CA GLY A 666 -26.53 -4.75 13.09
C GLY A 666 -25.31 -3.86 13.43
N TRP A 667 -25.59 -2.63 13.87
CA TRP A 667 -24.54 -1.64 14.17
C TRP A 667 -23.78 -1.92 15.48
N ALA A 668 -24.33 -2.76 16.37
CA ALA A 668 -23.70 -3.10 17.64
C ALA A 668 -22.41 -3.93 17.47
N ALA A 669 -22.35 -4.83 16.48
CA ALA A 669 -21.16 -5.63 16.19
C ALA A 669 -19.94 -4.77 15.80
N PRO A 670 -20.00 -3.91 14.75
CA PRO A 670 -18.87 -3.06 14.39
C PRO A 670 -18.51 -2.04 15.48
N ALA A 671 -19.44 -1.64 16.34
CA ALA A 671 -19.13 -0.82 17.52
C ALA A 671 -18.18 -1.55 18.49
N ARG A 672 -18.46 -2.82 18.81
CA ARG A 672 -17.59 -3.66 19.66
C ARG A 672 -16.23 -3.89 19.01
N ASP A 673 -16.21 -4.20 17.71
CA ASP A 673 -14.97 -4.40 16.96
C ASP A 673 -14.08 -3.15 16.98
N CYS A 674 -14.68 -1.96 16.82
CA CYS A 674 -13.97 -0.69 16.94
C CYS A 674 -13.37 -0.50 18.34
N PHE A 675 -14.10 -0.82 19.41
CA PHE A 675 -13.58 -0.73 20.78
C PHE A 675 -12.41 -1.69 21.02
N ASP A 676 -12.53 -2.93 20.56
CA ASP A 676 -11.43 -3.91 20.63
C ASP A 676 -10.17 -3.40 19.92
N VAL A 677 -10.34 -2.71 18.77
CA VAL A 677 -9.23 -2.10 18.03
C VAL A 677 -8.64 -0.92 18.80
N VAL A 678 -9.46 -0.08 19.41
CA VAL A 678 -9.02 1.00 20.32
C VAL A 678 -8.12 0.40 21.41
N CYS A 679 -8.57 -0.64 22.10
CA CYS A 679 -7.78 -1.31 23.15
C CYS A 679 -6.46 -1.88 22.59
N ARG A 680 -6.48 -2.55 21.43
CA ARG A 680 -5.27 -3.08 20.77
C ARG A 680 -4.28 -1.98 20.38
N LEU A 681 -4.75 -0.88 19.80
CA LEU A 681 -3.92 0.25 19.40
C LEU A 681 -3.30 0.94 20.61
N VAL A 682 -4.10 1.18 21.66
CA VAL A 682 -3.58 1.72 22.93
C VAL A 682 -2.58 0.75 23.56
N ASN A 683 -2.78 -0.56 23.52
CA ASN A 683 -1.79 -1.49 24.06
C ASN A 683 -0.44 -1.41 23.31
N ARG A 684 -0.46 -1.18 21.98
CA ARG A 684 0.78 -0.95 21.19
C ARG A 684 1.52 0.33 21.58
N THR A 685 0.87 1.25 22.29
CA THR A 685 1.51 2.46 22.80
C THR A 685 2.39 2.22 24.04
N ALA A 686 2.48 0.98 24.56
CA ALA A 686 3.38 0.60 25.67
C ALA A 686 4.87 0.87 25.40
N GLY A 687 5.27 0.97 24.12
CA GLY A 687 6.63 1.37 23.70
C GLY A 687 6.77 2.88 23.53
N ARG A 688 7.47 3.34 22.48
CA ARG A 688 7.44 4.77 22.07
C ARG A 688 6.17 5.03 21.25
N PRO A 689 5.12 5.67 21.80
CA PRO A 689 3.89 5.88 21.05
C PRO A 689 4.15 6.76 19.82
N THR A 690 3.81 6.23 18.64
CA THR A 690 3.82 7.02 17.42
C THR A 690 2.56 7.88 17.35
N LEU A 691 2.66 9.06 16.74
CA LEU A 691 1.49 9.90 16.46
C LEU A 691 0.47 9.19 15.56
N SER A 692 0.92 8.26 14.70
CA SER A 692 0.02 7.44 13.86
C SER A 692 -0.92 6.61 14.72
N THR A 693 -0.38 5.87 15.71
CA THR A 693 -1.20 5.01 16.57
C THR A 693 -2.28 5.79 17.34
N VAL A 694 -1.98 7.02 17.76
CA VAL A 694 -2.96 7.89 18.44
C VAL A 694 -4.07 8.31 17.46
N LYS A 695 -3.72 8.68 16.23
CA LYS A 695 -4.70 9.03 15.19
C LYS A 695 -5.59 7.86 14.84
N ASP A 696 -5.00 6.67 14.64
CA ASP A 696 -5.74 5.42 14.38
C ASP A 696 -6.70 5.10 15.54
N THR A 697 -6.27 5.33 16.78
CA THR A 697 -7.13 5.17 17.97
C THR A 697 -8.30 6.15 17.94
N ALA A 698 -8.07 7.41 17.58
CA ALA A 698 -9.13 8.41 17.44
C ALA A 698 -10.10 8.10 16.28
N TYR A 699 -9.61 7.52 15.17
CA TYR A 699 -10.45 7.04 14.08
C TYR A 699 -11.35 5.88 14.51
N ALA A 700 -10.80 4.87 15.18
CA ALA A 700 -11.58 3.75 15.70
C ALA A 700 -12.63 4.22 16.71
N TRP A 701 -12.28 5.18 17.57
CA TRP A 701 -13.21 5.78 18.53
C TRP A 701 -14.35 6.54 17.84
N ARG A 702 -14.05 7.32 16.79
CA ARG A 702 -15.08 8.00 15.98
C ARG A 702 -16.04 7.01 15.32
N GLN A 703 -15.50 5.95 14.72
CA GLN A 703 -16.31 4.89 14.11
C GLN A 703 -17.20 4.20 15.14
N MET A 704 -16.66 3.85 16.31
CA MET A 704 -17.43 3.30 17.42
C MET A 704 -18.61 4.21 17.80
N LEU A 705 -18.36 5.50 18.02
CA LEU A 705 -19.41 6.47 18.37
C LEU A 705 -20.47 6.61 17.27
N PHE A 706 -20.04 6.57 16.00
CA PHE A 706 -20.96 6.58 14.86
C PHE A 706 -21.85 5.33 14.87
N HIS A 707 -21.28 4.14 15.01
CA HIS A 707 -22.04 2.88 15.08
C HIS A 707 -23.00 2.85 16.28
N LEU A 708 -22.55 3.26 17.46
CA LEU A 708 -23.40 3.39 18.64
C LEU A 708 -24.57 4.36 18.42
N SER A 709 -24.37 5.40 17.61
CA SER A 709 -25.41 6.38 17.30
C SER A 709 -26.49 5.86 16.35
N LEU A 710 -26.20 4.79 15.61
CA LEU A 710 -27.16 4.10 14.74
C LEU A 710 -27.78 2.85 15.38
N CYS A 711 -27.35 2.50 16.60
CA CYS A 711 -27.97 1.43 17.38
C CYS A 711 -29.28 1.90 18.02
N GLU A 712 -30.22 0.97 18.19
CA GLU A 712 -31.38 1.21 19.04
C GLU A 712 -30.95 1.46 20.51
N ASP A 713 -31.81 2.11 21.29
CA ASP A 713 -31.47 2.55 22.65
C ASP A 713 -31.05 1.39 23.58
N ALA A 714 -31.74 0.25 23.50
CA ALA A 714 -31.43 -0.94 24.28
C ALA A 714 -30.09 -1.57 23.86
N GLU A 715 -29.84 -1.67 22.56
CA GLU A 715 -28.58 -2.19 22.03
C GLU A 715 -27.40 -1.29 22.42
N ARG A 716 -27.58 0.03 22.29
CA ARG A 716 -26.58 1.02 22.67
C ARG A 716 -26.25 0.92 24.16
N ALA A 717 -27.25 0.80 25.02
CA ALA A 717 -27.05 0.60 26.46
C ALA A 717 -26.25 -0.69 26.75
N ALA A 718 -26.60 -1.80 26.10
CA ALA A 718 -25.92 -3.07 26.25
C ALA A 718 -24.45 -3.02 25.78
N VAL A 719 -24.15 -2.30 24.69
CA VAL A 719 -22.75 -2.13 24.24
C VAL A 719 -21.97 -1.25 25.21
N LEU A 720 -22.57 -0.17 25.74
CA LEU A 720 -21.92 0.67 26.73
C LEU A 720 -21.61 -0.09 28.03
N GLU A 721 -22.55 -0.91 28.53
CA GLU A 721 -22.33 -1.80 29.67
C GLU A 721 -21.23 -2.82 29.40
N TRP A 722 -21.20 -3.40 28.19
CA TRP A 722 -20.13 -4.30 27.77
C TRP A 722 -18.76 -3.61 27.75
N ILE A 723 -18.66 -2.37 27.27
CA ILE A 723 -17.41 -1.58 27.29
C ILE A 723 -16.90 -1.40 28.73
N GLU A 724 -17.81 -1.13 29.67
CA GLU A 724 -17.49 -0.99 31.09
C GLU A 724 -16.98 -2.30 31.71
N ALA A 725 -17.61 -3.42 31.40
CA ALA A 725 -17.16 -4.72 31.86
C ALA A 725 -15.83 -5.13 31.21
N ASP A 726 -15.65 -4.82 29.92
CA ASP A 726 -14.47 -5.23 29.18
C ASP A 726 -13.22 -4.45 29.60
N ILE A 727 -13.32 -3.13 29.78
CA ILE A 727 -12.16 -2.31 30.14
C ILE A 727 -11.52 -2.77 31.45
N VAL A 728 -12.30 -3.30 32.41
CA VAL A 728 -11.77 -3.85 33.66
C VAL A 728 -10.84 -5.05 33.41
N ARG A 729 -11.07 -5.83 32.35
CA ARG A 729 -10.24 -6.99 31.97
C ARG A 729 -8.99 -6.61 31.16
N GLN A 730 -8.93 -5.39 30.63
CA GLN A 730 -7.81 -4.92 29.82
C GLN A 730 -6.54 -4.66 30.66
N PRO A 731 -5.35 -4.70 30.05
CA PRO A 731 -4.09 -4.37 30.74
C PRO A 731 -4.12 -2.99 31.41
N GLN A 732 -3.42 -2.83 32.55
CA GLN A 732 -3.40 -1.59 33.33
C GLN A 732 -3.06 -0.35 32.50
N LEU A 733 -2.14 -0.48 31.54
CA LEU A 733 -1.79 0.61 30.61
C LEU A 733 -3.00 1.08 29.80
N VAL A 734 -3.76 0.14 29.23
CA VAL A 734 -4.94 0.43 28.41
C VAL A 734 -6.00 1.12 29.26
N ARG A 735 -6.28 0.59 30.45
CA ARG A 735 -7.22 1.20 31.42
C ARG A 735 -6.84 2.63 31.74
N ALA A 736 -5.59 2.86 32.14
CA ALA A 736 -5.12 4.19 32.54
C ALA A 736 -5.15 5.21 31.39
N ARG A 737 -4.79 4.79 30.16
CA ARG A 737 -4.76 5.67 28.99
C ARG A 737 -6.14 5.95 28.40
N LEU A 738 -7.09 5.02 28.51
CA LEU A 738 -8.47 5.22 28.03
C LEU A 738 -9.41 5.85 29.07
N ALA A 739 -9.07 5.81 30.36
CA ALA A 739 -9.93 6.33 31.42
C ALA A 739 -10.50 7.73 31.15
N PRO A 740 -9.74 8.72 30.63
CA PRO A 740 -10.32 10.03 30.35
C PRO A 740 -11.35 10.04 29.21
N ALA A 741 -11.12 9.26 28.15
CA ALA A 741 -12.04 9.15 27.02
C ALA A 741 -13.33 8.43 27.42
N LEU A 742 -13.21 7.37 28.22
CA LEU A 742 -14.35 6.61 28.76
C LEU A 742 -15.17 7.43 29.76
N ALA A 743 -14.52 8.20 30.65
CA ALA A 743 -15.22 9.14 31.52
C ALA A 743 -16.01 10.18 30.71
N GLY A 744 -15.42 10.69 29.62
CA GLY A 744 -16.13 11.57 28.68
C GLY A 744 -17.32 10.91 27.99
N LEU A 745 -17.19 9.64 27.58
CA LEU A 745 -18.29 8.88 26.99
C LEU A 745 -19.44 8.70 27.98
N ARG A 746 -19.15 8.31 29.23
CA ARG A 746 -20.16 8.19 30.30
C ARG A 746 -20.89 9.50 30.57
N LEU A 747 -20.13 10.59 30.71
CA LEU A 747 -20.67 11.92 30.94
C LEU A 747 -21.70 12.28 29.88
N VAL A 748 -21.35 12.11 28.61
CA VAL A 748 -22.21 12.47 27.48
C VAL A 748 -23.38 11.50 27.28
N ALA A 749 -23.18 10.20 27.56
CA ALA A 749 -24.26 9.23 27.56
C ALA A 749 -25.30 9.54 28.64
N ALA A 750 -24.88 10.12 29.78
CA ALA A 750 -25.76 10.58 30.86
C ALA A 750 -26.34 12.00 30.64
N GLY A 751 -26.09 12.63 29.48
CA GLY A 751 -26.62 13.96 29.13
C GLY A 751 -25.76 15.16 29.56
N GLY A 752 -24.55 14.94 30.08
CA GLY A 752 -23.57 16.00 30.34
C GLY A 752 -22.86 16.48 29.06
N SER A 753 -22.07 17.54 29.19
CA SER A 753 -21.32 18.15 28.08
C SER A 753 -19.87 18.47 28.45
N PHE A 754 -19.03 18.62 27.43
CA PHE A 754 -17.65 19.10 27.59
C PHE A 754 -17.61 20.64 27.64
N ALA A 755 -16.56 21.20 28.27
CA ALA A 755 -16.18 22.59 28.07
C ALA A 755 -15.59 22.79 26.66
N ALA A 756 -15.39 24.05 26.26
CA ALA A 756 -14.90 24.43 24.93
C ALA A 756 -13.52 23.79 24.57
N ASP A 757 -12.68 23.53 25.57
CA ASP A 757 -11.38 22.88 25.39
C ASP A 757 -11.48 21.34 25.23
N GLY A 758 -12.69 20.78 25.28
CA GLY A 758 -12.96 19.35 25.17
C GLY A 758 -12.74 18.58 26.47
N THR A 759 -12.68 19.25 27.62
CA THR A 759 -12.53 18.61 28.94
C THR A 759 -13.74 18.84 29.84
N ALA A 760 -13.92 17.98 30.82
CA ALA A 760 -14.91 18.13 31.89
C ALA A 760 -14.38 17.50 33.18
N GLU A 761 -15.08 17.75 34.30
CA GLU A 761 -14.73 17.22 35.62
C GLU A 761 -13.25 17.48 36.01
N HIS A 762 -12.78 18.71 35.84
CA HIS A 762 -11.39 19.11 36.12
C HIS A 762 -10.36 18.29 35.31
N GLY A 763 -10.71 17.92 34.07
CA GLY A 763 -9.84 17.19 33.15
C GLY A 763 -9.83 15.67 33.34
N ARG A 764 -10.70 15.12 34.21
CA ARG A 764 -10.95 13.67 34.34
C ARG A 764 -11.67 13.11 33.13
N ALA A 765 -12.65 13.82 32.60
CA ALA A 765 -13.35 13.48 31.36
C ALA A 765 -12.75 14.28 30.20
N ARG A 766 -12.46 13.62 29.08
CA ARG A 766 -11.84 14.27 27.90
C ARG A 766 -12.40 13.71 26.60
N ARG A 767 -12.69 14.60 25.66
CA ARG A 767 -13.00 14.26 24.27
C ARG A 767 -11.76 13.69 23.58
N LEU A 768 -11.89 12.52 22.96
CA LEU A 768 -10.78 11.88 22.24
C LEU A 768 -10.67 12.44 20.81
N LEU A 769 -9.52 13.06 20.54
CA LEU A 769 -9.07 13.56 19.23
C LEU A 769 -7.69 12.96 18.92
N GLY A 770 -7.25 13.00 17.66
CA GLY A 770 -6.01 12.40 17.19
C GLY A 770 -4.88 13.40 16.97
N TRP A 771 -5.19 14.68 16.72
CA TRP A 771 -4.22 15.73 16.48
C TRP A 771 -4.02 16.66 17.69
N SER A 772 -2.78 17.11 17.87
CA SER A 772 -2.39 18.08 18.91
C SER A 772 -1.18 18.90 18.44
N THR A 773 -1.09 20.15 18.90
CA THR A 773 0.04 21.07 18.70
C THR A 773 1.11 20.92 19.79
N ASP A 774 0.69 20.61 21.03
CA ASP A 774 1.53 20.70 22.24
C ASP A 774 1.81 19.32 22.86
N GLY A 775 1.74 18.27 22.03
CA GLY A 775 1.82 16.88 22.45
C GLY A 775 0.45 16.31 22.85
N HIS A 776 0.26 15.01 22.64
CA HIS A 776 -1.02 14.36 22.90
C HIS A 776 -1.06 13.79 24.33
N TRP A 777 -2.11 14.04 25.09
CA TRP A 777 -2.23 13.64 26.51
C TRP A 777 -2.10 12.13 26.74
N MET A 778 -2.50 11.30 25.77
CA MET A 778 -2.34 9.83 25.82
C MET A 778 -0.86 9.38 25.77
N ARG A 779 0.05 10.26 25.37
CA ARG A 779 1.50 10.01 25.34
C ARG A 779 2.21 10.40 26.64
N ALA A 780 1.56 11.14 27.53
CA ALA A 780 2.16 11.55 28.79
C ALA A 780 2.24 10.33 29.73
N ASP A 781 3.44 10.03 30.24
CA ASP A 781 3.61 9.03 31.29
C ASP A 781 3.03 9.57 32.60
N ARG A 782 1.79 9.19 32.90
CA ARG A 782 1.11 9.59 34.14
C ARG A 782 1.70 8.96 35.41
N THR A 783 2.85 8.29 35.33
CA THR A 783 3.58 7.76 36.50
C THR A 783 4.39 8.82 37.25
N SER A 784 4.52 10.06 36.76
CA SER A 784 5.17 11.15 37.49
C SER A 784 4.18 12.28 37.81
N THR A 785 3.37 12.11 38.84
CA THR A 785 2.75 13.25 39.53
C THR A 785 2.92 13.04 41.03
N GLN A 786 4.06 13.48 41.57
CA GLN A 786 4.09 14.01 42.93
C GLN A 786 3.49 15.43 42.87
N PRO A 787 2.63 15.82 43.82
CA PRO A 787 2.11 17.19 43.88
C PRO A 787 3.24 18.15 44.29
N PRO A 788 3.22 19.41 43.82
CA PRO A 788 4.17 20.42 44.28
C PRO A 788 3.85 20.79 45.73
N GLY A 789 4.88 20.76 46.57
CA GLY A 789 4.85 21.37 47.91
C GLY A 789 5.02 22.88 47.84
#